data_AF-A0A0S4M5L7-F1
#
_entry.id   AF-A0A0S4M5L7-F1
#
_cell.length_a   1.000
_cell.length_b   1.000
_cell.length_c   1.000
_cell.angle_alpha   90.00
_cell.angle_beta   90.00
_cell.angle_gamma   90.00
#
_symmetry.space_group_name_H-M   'P 1'
#
loop_
_entity.id
_entity.type
_entity.pdbx_description
1 polymer ?
#
loop_
_entity_poly.entity_id
_entity_poly.type
_entity_poly.pdbx_seq_one_letter_code
_entity_poly.pdbx_strand_id
1 'polypeptide(L)'
;MYPYHLSNNSNVCCISEKKDIKNETDDKVSGNSCYQDKYANKNLDTYHSTGIELKDKLPCNFLNTHTYCELYQNDNYEEKLLFPDVFKLDKSNSINSICDFDDNEPSTSYAVKRPRIEDAVLSTAPNPKKIYPEQRADKEKSFISPSLDFAGQIIKDPNLKNTEQLTQNHAVKKNVTLKFYRRNNLCYTKTNLSIVYRDAIKRIDVDANGLFKKFILEEMGKALKKRNFLKSHPNLSTTYHNIRKYVLGKLSKLLNEDSMDADILISPGMSISDLRSNFISNNNFLKKLRDNCEKIARDVRIASDNYLSHVFQSRIIFKTNDSLNSTNTKISIFPQKDKLIAKLKELIIDTASNLPNSVIREIEKLDQDSIVNALFSNLHGVMVSKSLIKNLNLLFNSNKNKSINGIFDDNLDLFNDLLHKIGNLVRSSCIFHEGIFSLDEPTVEQLSKYLLSDMWGISSKFHDKLKLPAHNTHKTQKLTDDVNLEYNYKKYVVTNISAKEKFQTPKSSLIFTNTALTRSVNIKKEINNDYTHDKTLATSVIKSINQPRHSVVTKEFSLGSYRRINLFSADIISPIYEDAIKKIDIDGNGLFINSVFEELGSSIISMCVTKSSLSISKTYSNVRKYILNKVSPYIRDIINYADVSITHGMYIPEINHNCISNKVFFEKFNEKCDEIVKNIHLIPNDYFLSLIQSNINLGSAGRLKITNRRNKLCSKVKFLITETISNLPNSIGHELRKFKQSEIINGLFSKVHGIHIPKSSIRKMILYFNSNELPNNASDLCFLNNLLTRLLNQITISPVLHKGKMIYIGKYTAELLSKYLLSDVYGISSKLHNKLTPRRISDSPLKGGYEKTVVANTYDDTKLPLLEKPILIPPQKSKWSPDLITSINIYELSLSMIDIDKGDFENYVIDKVSHYPLIKELLTEKEKINFDFSVTYERIKNHILEIFSPFFKEIAEETQKKVKLLHGMTVDELRHAYISNKYFFDKLCVFCNEVIDRIKNRSDSTLVDMIQCRVPLETEVSKVIWIEKSKKIRFYNGIEKILIKNISNIPRIITNVIKLLPNTKLLEGCFSHFCDMYVDNASLLKSKLVFDYIQKKVSDDHLLNRLVDTISTDMINKIEKGNITSKIINSHMVYENLSTYNYIRKLVREKLPALKDKISDPIMIVRNDKIEIADQKTRDTIFDKLKSYLIETTIKSYRDLCIKKYRLYNSKMKSKKLIWENY
;
A
#
# COMPACT_ATOMS: atom_id res chain seq x y z
N MET A 1 -18.85 -1.42 56.67
CA MET A 1 -18.38 -2.17 57.85
C MET A 1 -18.37 -3.66 57.51
N TYR A 2 -17.45 -4.42 58.12
CA TYR A 2 -17.41 -5.89 58.27
C TYR A 2 -17.50 -6.19 59.81
N PRO A 3 -17.41 -7.44 60.35
CA PRO A 3 -17.39 -8.81 59.78
C PRO A 3 -18.79 -9.50 59.91
N TYR A 4 -19.07 -10.81 59.93
CA TYR A 4 -18.33 -12.11 59.97
C TYR A 4 -18.83 -13.05 58.83
N HIS A 5 -18.26 -14.20 58.41
CA HIS A 5 -17.35 -15.26 58.92
C HIS A 5 -18.00 -16.54 59.55
N LEU A 6 -18.02 -17.63 58.77
CA LEU A 6 -17.67 -19.07 59.05
C LEU A 6 -18.25 -19.83 60.28
N SER A 7 -18.43 -21.17 60.33
CA SER A 7 -18.26 -22.30 59.36
C SER A 7 -18.68 -23.69 59.94
N ASN A 8 -18.92 -24.71 59.08
CA ASN A 8 -18.77 -26.18 59.30
C ASN A 8 -19.80 -26.90 60.24
N ASN A 9 -20.09 -28.23 60.19
CA ASN A 9 -19.71 -29.36 59.28
C ASN A 9 -20.65 -30.61 59.46
N SER A 10 -20.80 -31.47 58.41
CA SER A 10 -21.08 -32.95 58.45
C SER A 10 -22.41 -33.49 59.09
N ASN A 11 -22.96 -34.71 58.87
CA ASN A 11 -22.67 -35.87 57.97
C ASN A 11 -23.90 -36.85 57.79
N VAL A 12 -24.00 -37.51 56.62
CA VAL A 12 -24.39 -38.94 56.30
C VAL A 12 -25.54 -39.70 57.04
N CYS A 13 -26.51 -40.32 56.30
CA CYS A 13 -26.89 -41.77 56.42
C CYS A 13 -27.90 -42.35 55.36
N CYS A 14 -27.94 -43.69 55.23
CA CYS A 14 -28.42 -44.56 54.12
C CYS A 14 -29.84 -45.23 54.22
N ILE A 15 -30.18 -46.15 53.26
CA ILE A 15 -31.19 -47.29 53.30
C ILE A 15 -32.69 -46.94 53.03
N SER A 16 -33.62 -47.72 52.40
CA SER A 16 -33.71 -48.91 51.47
C SER A 16 -35.21 -49.09 51.00
N GLU A 17 -35.80 -50.10 50.28
CA GLU A 17 -35.44 -51.36 49.56
C GLU A 17 -36.61 -51.86 48.61
N LYS A 18 -36.34 -52.84 47.70
CA LYS A 18 -37.19 -53.95 47.10
C LYS A 18 -38.49 -53.75 46.23
N LYS A 19 -38.60 -54.65 45.20
CA LYS A 19 -39.80 -55.29 44.55
C LYS A 19 -40.72 -54.48 43.58
N ASP A 20 -41.44 -55.04 42.57
CA ASP A 20 -41.38 -56.29 41.74
C ASP A 20 -42.42 -56.23 40.54
N ILE A 21 -42.32 -57.12 39.51
CA ILE A 21 -43.39 -57.56 38.54
C ILE A 21 -43.94 -56.55 37.44
N LYS A 22 -44.48 -56.89 36.23
CA LYS A 22 -44.22 -57.92 35.14
C LYS A 22 -45.21 -57.79 33.93
N ASN A 23 -44.74 -57.91 32.65
CA ASN A 23 -45.47 -58.25 31.37
C ASN A 23 -46.70 -57.36 30.93
N GLU A 24 -47.30 -57.35 29.71
CA GLU A 24 -47.19 -57.97 28.34
C GLU A 24 -47.81 -56.92 27.30
N THR A 25 -48.23 -57.06 26.01
CA THR A 25 -48.51 -58.11 24.98
C THR A 25 -48.50 -57.50 23.52
N ASP A 26 -48.88 -58.24 22.46
CA ASP A 26 -49.02 -57.87 21.01
C ASP A 26 -50.37 -57.11 20.64
N ASP A 27 -50.81 -56.76 19.41
CA ASP A 27 -50.62 -57.38 18.06
C ASP A 27 -51.14 -56.58 16.79
N LYS A 28 -50.56 -56.91 15.61
CA LYS A 28 -51.07 -56.98 14.18
C LYS A 28 -52.02 -55.94 13.45
N VAL A 29 -51.52 -55.42 12.30
CA VAL A 29 -52.00 -55.63 10.86
C VAL A 29 -53.04 -54.74 10.10
N SER A 30 -52.58 -54.18 8.96
CA SER A 30 -53.28 -53.81 7.67
C SER A 30 -54.31 -52.65 7.63
N GLY A 31 -54.63 -52.04 6.47
CA GLY A 31 -54.13 -52.27 5.09
C GLY A 31 -54.68 -51.34 3.98
N ASN A 32 -54.20 -51.56 2.75
CA ASN A 32 -54.40 -50.82 1.48
C ASN A 32 -55.81 -50.31 1.12
N SER A 33 -55.88 -49.20 0.37
CA SER A 33 -56.38 -49.20 -1.03
C SER A 33 -56.13 -47.87 -1.77
N CYS A 34 -56.17 -47.91 -3.10
CA CYS A 34 -56.09 -46.74 -3.99
C CYS A 34 -57.49 -46.35 -4.49
N TYR A 35 -57.67 -45.13 -5.02
CA TYR A 35 -58.00 -44.95 -6.45
C TYR A 35 -57.72 -43.50 -6.91
N GLN A 36 -57.64 -43.31 -8.23
CA GLN A 36 -57.55 -42.00 -8.88
C GLN A 36 -58.95 -41.47 -9.20
N ASP A 37 -59.10 -40.15 -9.39
CA ASP A 37 -59.81 -39.67 -10.58
C ASP A 37 -59.33 -38.30 -11.07
N LYS A 38 -59.73 -37.92 -12.28
CA LYS A 38 -59.47 -36.64 -12.94
C LYS A 38 -60.73 -35.79 -12.93
N TYR A 39 -60.58 -34.47 -12.91
CA TYR A 39 -61.29 -33.59 -13.84
C TYR A 39 -60.54 -32.25 -13.99
N ALA A 40 -60.80 -31.52 -15.07
CA ALA A 40 -60.20 -30.23 -15.35
C ALA A 40 -61.27 -29.23 -15.77
N ASN A 41 -61.14 -27.96 -15.37
CA ASN A 41 -61.86 -26.86 -16.01
C ASN A 41 -61.08 -25.55 -15.93
N LYS A 42 -61.46 -24.57 -16.76
CA LYS A 42 -60.82 -23.25 -16.88
C LYS A 42 -61.72 -22.15 -16.32
N ASN A 43 -61.15 -21.07 -15.77
CA ASN A 43 -61.15 -19.73 -16.38
C ASN A 43 -60.62 -18.63 -15.44
N LEU A 44 -60.62 -17.40 -15.97
CA LEU A 44 -60.33 -16.08 -15.39
C LEU A 44 -61.22 -15.77 -14.14
N ASP A 45 -61.01 -14.73 -13.33
CA ASP A 45 -60.38 -13.42 -13.63
C ASP A 45 -59.76 -12.67 -12.41
N THR A 46 -59.33 -11.43 -12.65
CA THR A 46 -58.81 -10.38 -11.72
C THR A 46 -59.42 -10.29 -10.31
N TYR A 47 -58.65 -9.76 -9.33
CA TYR A 47 -59.10 -8.61 -8.51
C TYR A 47 -57.93 -7.81 -7.86
N HIS A 48 -58.28 -6.66 -7.26
CA HIS A 48 -57.42 -5.58 -6.77
C HIS A 48 -56.61 -5.88 -5.50
N SER A 49 -55.60 -5.02 -5.23
CA SER A 49 -55.44 -4.43 -3.88
C SER A 49 -54.88 -3.00 -3.95
N THR A 50 -55.12 -2.20 -2.92
CA THR A 50 -54.97 -0.73 -2.88
C THR A 50 -53.76 -0.26 -2.07
N GLY A 51 -53.37 1.02 -2.26
CA GLY A 51 -52.32 1.68 -1.48
C GLY A 51 -52.86 2.64 -0.41
N ILE A 52 -51.97 3.16 0.44
CA ILE A 52 -52.24 4.21 1.43
C ILE A 52 -51.15 5.30 1.31
N GLU A 53 -51.56 6.58 1.36
CA GLU A 53 -50.67 7.75 1.32
C GLU A 53 -50.10 8.11 2.71
N LEU A 54 -49.07 8.97 2.74
CA LEU A 54 -48.84 9.87 3.87
C LEU A 54 -48.32 11.25 3.41
N LYS A 55 -48.90 12.31 4.00
CA LYS A 55 -48.66 13.76 3.79
C LYS A 55 -47.99 14.32 5.07
N ASP A 56 -47.35 15.49 5.16
CA ASP A 56 -46.89 16.50 4.19
C ASP A 56 -45.68 17.31 4.76
N LYS A 57 -44.98 18.03 3.87
CA LYS A 57 -44.06 19.21 4.02
C LYS A 57 -43.55 19.75 5.40
N LEU A 58 -42.20 19.87 5.49
CA LEU A 58 -41.35 21.08 5.70
C LEU A 58 -41.54 22.01 6.95
N PRO A 59 -40.47 22.62 7.53
CA PRO A 59 -39.65 23.65 6.86
C PRO A 59 -38.12 23.63 7.17
N CYS A 60 -37.40 24.68 6.74
CA CYS A 60 -35.99 24.94 7.05
C CYS A 60 -35.81 26.39 7.55
N ASN A 61 -34.82 26.63 8.43
CA ASN A 61 -34.05 27.89 8.46
C ASN A 61 -32.72 27.72 9.22
N PHE A 62 -31.80 28.66 9.05
CA PHE A 62 -30.39 28.56 9.43
C PHE A 62 -30.04 29.19 10.79
N LEU A 63 -28.96 28.70 11.43
CA LEU A 63 -27.83 29.57 11.80
C LEU A 63 -26.49 28.79 11.97
N ASN A 64 -25.43 29.41 11.44
CA ASN A 64 -24.01 29.01 11.33
C ASN A 64 -23.38 27.98 12.31
N THR A 65 -22.62 27.04 11.74
CA THR A 65 -21.15 27.03 11.82
C THR A 65 -20.54 26.45 10.53
N HIS A 66 -19.29 26.82 10.19
CA HIS A 66 -18.79 26.71 8.81
C HIS A 66 -18.43 25.29 8.33
N THR A 67 -18.97 24.94 7.16
CA THR A 67 -18.59 23.79 6.33
C THR A 67 -17.24 23.99 5.63
N TYR A 68 -16.45 22.92 5.55
CA TYR A 68 -15.37 22.76 4.55
C TYR A 68 -15.74 21.60 3.62
N CYS A 69 -16.13 21.92 2.38
CA CYS A 69 -16.43 20.94 1.34
C CYS A 69 -15.90 21.44 -0.01
N GLU A 70 -14.89 20.78 -0.57
CA GLU A 70 -14.81 20.61 -2.02
C GLU A 70 -13.89 19.45 -2.45
N LEU A 71 -14.26 18.82 -3.57
CA LEU A 71 -13.42 18.03 -4.49
C LEU A 71 -12.55 16.88 -3.93
N TYR A 72 -13.17 15.71 -3.76
CA TYR A 72 -12.57 14.43 -4.21
C TYR A 72 -13.41 13.85 -5.35
N GLN A 73 -12.84 13.76 -6.55
CA GLN A 73 -13.50 13.17 -7.73
C GLN A 73 -13.19 11.67 -7.87
N ASN A 74 -13.98 10.97 -8.68
CA ASN A 74 -13.86 9.52 -8.88
C ASN A 74 -12.80 9.16 -9.93
N ASP A 75 -11.68 8.60 -9.50
CA ASP A 75 -10.73 7.95 -10.41
C ASP A 75 -11.06 6.47 -10.61
N ASN A 76 -11.43 6.12 -11.84
CA ASN A 76 -11.29 4.77 -12.39
C ASN A 76 -10.14 4.81 -13.43
N TYR A 77 -9.37 3.72 -13.46
CA TYR A 77 -8.18 3.48 -14.31
C TYR A 77 -6.91 4.24 -13.93
N GLU A 78 -6.01 3.52 -13.27
CA GLU A 78 -4.57 3.58 -13.53
C GLU A 78 -4.15 2.28 -14.26
N GLU A 79 -2.93 2.24 -14.79
CA GLU A 79 -2.52 1.31 -15.85
C GLU A 79 -2.09 -0.09 -15.34
N LYS A 80 -2.18 -1.09 -16.22
CA LYS A 80 -1.66 -2.44 -15.96
C LYS A 80 -0.14 -2.49 -16.15
N LEU A 81 0.61 -2.60 -15.07
CA LEU A 81 1.89 -3.32 -15.04
C LEU A 81 1.89 -4.27 -13.83
N LEU A 82 1.67 -5.56 -14.09
CA LEU A 82 1.69 -6.61 -13.08
C LEU A 82 2.80 -7.63 -13.43
N PHE A 83 3.65 -7.92 -12.44
CA PHE A 83 4.32 -9.21 -12.36
C PHE A 83 3.42 -10.19 -11.57
N PRO A 84 3.44 -11.50 -11.88
CA PRO A 84 2.70 -12.48 -11.10
C PRO A 84 3.46 -12.87 -9.81
N ASP A 85 2.78 -12.80 -8.67
CA ASP A 85 3.16 -13.55 -7.46
C ASP A 85 2.26 -14.80 -7.35
N VAL A 86 2.81 -15.90 -6.82
CA VAL A 86 2.22 -17.25 -6.82
C VAL A 86 2.36 -17.87 -5.42
N PHE A 87 1.43 -18.75 -5.03
CA PHE A 87 1.30 -19.42 -3.71
C PHE A 87 0.82 -18.48 -2.57
N LYS A 88 0.09 -18.91 -1.52
CA LYS A 88 -0.67 -20.13 -1.13
C LYS A 88 -1.61 -19.68 0.06
N LEU A 89 -2.82 -20.19 0.33
CA LEU A 89 -3.19 -21.46 0.99
C LEU A 89 -2.34 -21.81 2.25
N ASP A 90 -2.86 -22.23 3.40
CA ASP A 90 -4.24 -22.31 3.91
C ASP A 90 -4.20 -22.57 5.44
N LYS A 91 -5.35 -22.44 6.14
CA LYS A 91 -5.83 -23.33 7.24
C LYS A 91 -6.87 -22.69 8.17
N SER A 92 -7.92 -23.46 8.46
CA SER A 92 -8.87 -23.29 9.55
C SER A 92 -8.56 -24.24 10.72
N ASN A 93 -9.15 -24.00 11.89
CA ASN A 93 -9.23 -24.96 13.00
C ASN A 93 -10.65 -24.93 13.58
N SER A 94 -11.21 -26.11 13.88
CA SER A 94 -12.49 -26.28 14.56
C SER A 94 -12.29 -26.64 16.04
N ILE A 95 -13.24 -26.24 16.88
CA ILE A 95 -13.47 -26.80 18.22
C ILE A 95 -14.98 -26.95 18.37
N ASN A 96 -15.45 -28.16 18.66
CA ASN A 96 -16.85 -28.41 19.01
C ASN A 96 -17.07 -28.17 20.51
N SER A 97 -18.22 -27.62 20.87
CA SER A 97 -18.81 -27.79 22.20
C SER A 97 -20.32 -27.89 22.03
N ILE A 98 -20.90 -28.98 22.51
CA ILE A 98 -22.35 -29.20 22.56
C ILE A 98 -22.87 -28.59 23.86
N CYS A 99 -24.06 -28.00 23.81
CA CYS A 99 -25.05 -27.98 24.90
C CYS A 99 -26.37 -27.43 24.32
N ASP A 100 -27.42 -28.24 24.34
CA ASP A 100 -28.80 -27.82 24.11
C ASP A 100 -29.36 -27.13 25.36
N PHE A 101 -30.39 -26.29 25.20
CA PHE A 101 -31.64 -26.33 25.97
C PHE A 101 -32.66 -25.34 25.36
N ASP A 102 -33.94 -25.58 25.64
CA ASP A 102 -35.09 -24.95 24.98
C ASP A 102 -35.91 -24.06 25.97
N ASP A 103 -37.09 -23.61 25.54
CA ASP A 103 -38.24 -23.12 26.33
C ASP A 103 -38.29 -21.65 26.87
N ASN A 104 -39.22 -20.88 26.26
CA ASN A 104 -40.34 -20.12 26.85
C ASN A 104 -40.16 -18.88 27.78
N GLU A 105 -40.71 -17.74 27.28
CA GLU A 105 -41.71 -16.78 27.86
C GLU A 105 -41.94 -16.58 29.39
N PRO A 106 -42.58 -15.46 29.84
CA PRO A 106 -42.66 -14.08 29.31
C PRO A 106 -42.65 -12.95 30.39
N SER A 107 -42.80 -11.68 29.94
CA SER A 107 -43.31 -10.47 30.68
C SER A 107 -42.53 -9.99 31.95
N THR A 108 -42.78 -8.85 32.62
CA THR A 108 -43.84 -7.79 32.52
C THR A 108 -43.25 -6.36 32.77
N SER A 109 -44.01 -5.36 33.21
CA SER A 109 -43.77 -3.91 32.99
C SER A 109 -44.05 -2.95 34.19
N TYR A 110 -43.88 -1.63 33.95
CA TYR A 110 -44.14 -0.46 34.84
C TYR A 110 -43.05 -0.15 35.93
N ALA A 111 -42.90 1.07 36.48
CA ALA A 111 -43.77 2.26 36.47
C ALA A 111 -43.04 3.64 36.58
N VAL A 112 -43.58 4.69 35.93
CA VAL A 112 -44.02 6.02 36.52
C VAL A 112 -43.03 6.81 37.42
N LYS A 113 -42.69 8.10 37.18
CA LYS A 113 -43.57 9.30 37.35
C LYS A 113 -43.05 10.61 36.67
N ARG A 114 -43.77 11.72 36.87
CA ARG A 114 -43.71 13.08 36.26
C ARG A 114 -43.23 14.15 37.30
N PRO A 115 -42.82 15.39 36.93
CA PRO A 115 -43.73 16.49 36.56
C PRO A 115 -43.26 17.43 35.42
N ARG A 116 -44.04 18.50 35.15
CA ARG A 116 -43.83 19.54 34.12
C ARG A 116 -43.53 20.92 34.74
N ILE A 117 -43.16 21.90 33.90
CA ILE A 117 -43.72 23.28 33.82
C ILE A 117 -43.03 24.03 32.65
N GLU A 118 -43.58 25.09 32.04
CA GLU A 118 -44.83 25.24 31.26
C GLU A 118 -44.72 26.56 30.40
N ASP A 119 -45.80 26.97 29.71
CA ASP A 119 -46.17 28.33 29.21
C ASP A 119 -45.46 29.14 28.07
N ALA A 120 -46.35 29.69 27.21
CA ALA A 120 -46.37 30.99 26.50
C ALA A 120 -45.55 31.28 25.19
N VAL A 121 -46.03 32.05 24.18
CA VAL A 121 -47.41 32.31 23.61
C VAL A 121 -47.35 33.13 22.28
N LEU A 122 -48.35 33.02 21.36
CA LEU A 122 -48.65 33.87 20.14
C LEU A 122 -47.59 33.94 18.98
N SER A 123 -47.87 34.31 17.70
CA SER A 123 -49.08 34.17 16.82
C SER A 123 -48.83 34.55 15.32
N THR A 124 -49.85 34.31 14.48
CA THR A 124 -50.19 34.94 13.16
C THR A 124 -49.39 34.66 11.85
N ALA A 125 -50.13 34.64 10.73
CA ALA A 125 -49.71 34.49 9.31
C ALA A 125 -50.38 35.63 8.46
N PRO A 126 -50.66 35.62 7.11
CA PRO A 126 -50.72 34.52 6.11
C PRO A 126 -50.25 34.78 4.62
N ASN A 127 -50.12 33.66 3.87
CA ASN A 127 -50.26 33.34 2.42
C ASN A 127 -50.17 34.36 1.21
N PRO A 128 -49.62 33.92 0.04
CA PRO A 128 -49.55 34.66 -1.24
C PRO A 128 -50.54 34.19 -2.36
N LYS A 129 -50.44 34.77 -3.58
CA LYS A 129 -51.14 34.35 -4.83
C LYS A 129 -50.20 34.21 -6.06
N LYS A 130 -50.69 33.56 -7.14
CA LYS A 130 -49.97 33.16 -8.38
C LYS A 130 -50.26 34.09 -9.58
N ILE A 131 -49.55 33.89 -10.72
CA ILE A 131 -50.13 33.58 -12.06
C ILE A 131 -49.01 33.14 -13.06
N TYR A 132 -49.38 32.55 -14.21
CA TYR A 132 -48.51 31.96 -15.25
C TYR A 132 -48.49 32.76 -16.59
N PRO A 133 -47.49 32.57 -17.48
CA PRO A 133 -47.47 33.08 -18.86
C PRO A 133 -47.58 31.99 -19.96
N GLU A 134 -48.00 32.41 -21.16
CA GLU A 134 -48.14 31.64 -22.44
C GLU A 134 -48.29 32.65 -23.61
N GLN A 135 -48.07 32.42 -24.92
CA GLN A 135 -47.58 31.29 -25.74
C GLN A 135 -47.05 31.86 -27.10
N ARG A 136 -46.31 31.06 -27.91
CA ARG A 136 -46.02 31.21 -29.37
C ARG A 136 -44.83 32.10 -29.81
N ALA A 137 -44.55 32.05 -31.12
CA ALA A 137 -43.31 32.42 -31.81
C ALA A 137 -43.58 32.61 -33.33
N ASP A 138 -42.59 33.08 -34.11
CA ASP A 138 -42.33 32.56 -35.47
C ASP A 138 -40.89 32.87 -36.00
N LYS A 139 -40.63 32.63 -37.29
CA LYS A 139 -39.31 32.57 -37.98
C LYS A 139 -38.95 33.90 -38.72
N GLU A 140 -37.97 34.05 -39.66
CA GLU A 140 -37.08 33.15 -40.42
C GLU A 140 -35.88 33.91 -41.09
N LYS A 141 -34.73 33.23 -41.34
CA LYS A 141 -33.63 33.59 -42.30
C LYS A 141 -32.89 34.95 -42.05
N SER A 142 -31.74 35.28 -42.67
CA SER A 142 -30.92 34.65 -43.73
C SER A 142 -29.40 34.75 -43.45
N PHE A 143 -28.56 34.16 -44.33
CA PHE A 143 -27.09 34.33 -44.36
C PHE A 143 -26.69 35.45 -45.35
N ILE A 144 -25.55 36.11 -45.12
CA ILE A 144 -24.46 36.30 -46.12
C ILE A 144 -23.21 36.96 -45.47
N SER A 145 -22.05 36.72 -46.08
CA SER A 145 -20.73 37.34 -45.82
C SER A 145 -20.01 37.51 -47.18
N PRO A 146 -18.94 38.31 -47.35
CA PRO A 146 -17.67 38.20 -46.62
C PRO A 146 -17.46 39.43 -45.70
N SER A 147 -16.41 40.26 -45.65
CA SER A 147 -15.11 40.38 -46.34
C SER A 147 -14.06 41.17 -45.53
N LEU A 148 -12.83 41.22 -46.05
CA LEU A 148 -11.80 42.22 -45.73
C LEU A 148 -11.95 43.39 -46.72
N ASP A 149 -11.52 44.61 -46.37
CA ASP A 149 -10.32 45.16 -47.04
C ASP A 149 -9.69 46.41 -46.38
N PHE A 150 -8.40 46.59 -46.71
CA PHE A 150 -7.54 47.78 -46.59
C PHE A 150 -7.36 48.55 -45.25
N ALA A 151 -6.17 49.16 -45.16
CA ALA A 151 -5.68 49.90 -44.01
C ALA A 151 -5.36 51.36 -44.35
N GLY A 152 -5.44 52.24 -43.34
CA GLY A 152 -4.68 53.48 -43.26
C GLY A 152 -5.37 54.77 -43.69
N GLN A 153 -5.59 55.66 -42.73
CA GLN A 153 -5.22 57.09 -42.84
C GLN A 153 -5.35 57.82 -41.49
N ILE A 154 -4.24 57.88 -40.75
CA ILE A 154 -3.98 58.69 -39.55
C ILE A 154 -2.47 59.02 -39.63
N ILE A 155 -1.96 60.26 -39.61
CA ILE A 155 -2.55 61.62 -39.54
C ILE A 155 -1.65 62.56 -40.38
N LYS A 156 -2.15 63.74 -40.77
CA LYS A 156 -1.31 64.91 -41.11
C LYS A 156 -1.63 66.06 -40.15
N ASP A 157 -0.67 66.40 -39.29
CA ASP A 157 -0.38 67.74 -38.72
C ASP A 157 -1.51 68.56 -38.01
N PRO A 158 -1.17 69.62 -37.25
CA PRO A 158 -0.21 69.60 -36.15
C PRO A 158 -0.75 70.34 -34.89
N ASN A 159 0.13 70.58 -33.91
CA ASN A 159 -0.03 71.54 -32.80
C ASN A 159 -1.13 71.27 -31.75
N LEU A 160 -0.73 70.61 -30.65
CA LEU A 160 -0.91 71.23 -29.34
C LEU A 160 0.35 70.99 -28.48
N LYS A 161 1.07 72.08 -28.17
CA LYS A 161 2.20 72.06 -27.22
C LYS A 161 1.68 72.29 -25.79
N ASN A 162 2.51 71.94 -24.81
CA ASN A 162 2.40 72.32 -23.39
C ASN A 162 1.30 71.64 -22.56
N THR A 163 1.46 70.35 -22.25
CA THR A 163 1.01 69.81 -20.95
C THR A 163 1.94 68.72 -20.39
N GLU A 164 3.25 68.83 -20.61
CA GLU A 164 4.26 67.98 -19.94
C GLU A 164 4.46 68.39 -18.46
N GLN A 165 3.41 68.27 -17.63
CA GLN A 165 3.43 68.21 -16.16
C GLN A 165 2.00 68.29 -15.60
N LEU A 166 1.26 67.15 -15.53
CA LEU A 166 0.24 66.84 -14.49
C LEU A 166 -0.53 65.54 -14.81
N THR A 167 0.13 64.38 -14.72
CA THR A 167 -0.54 63.08 -14.50
C THR A 167 0.44 62.03 -13.98
N GLN A 168 1.11 62.33 -12.85
CA GLN A 168 1.48 61.23 -11.95
C GLN A 168 0.16 60.64 -11.44
N ASN A 169 -0.25 59.51 -12.01
CA ASN A 169 -1.47 58.83 -11.60
C ASN A 169 -1.33 58.38 -10.14
N HIS A 170 -1.90 59.16 -9.23
CA HIS A 170 -2.01 58.82 -7.81
C HIS A 170 -2.84 57.54 -7.69
N ALA A 171 -2.16 56.40 -7.58
CA ALA A 171 -2.80 55.10 -7.43
C ALA A 171 -3.74 55.16 -6.22
N VAL A 172 -5.03 54.95 -6.44
CA VAL A 172 -6.07 55.04 -5.41
C VAL A 172 -5.80 53.96 -4.36
N LYS A 173 -5.22 54.37 -3.23
CA LYS A 173 -4.98 53.53 -2.07
C LYS A 173 -6.28 53.39 -1.28
N LYS A 174 -6.79 52.16 -1.19
CA LYS A 174 -8.03 51.85 -0.45
C LYS A 174 -7.65 51.19 0.86
N ASN A 175 -8.02 51.81 1.99
CA ASN A 175 -7.88 51.21 3.31
C ASN A 175 -8.89 50.06 3.45
N VAL A 176 -8.43 48.90 3.94
CA VAL A 176 -9.27 47.69 4.04
C VAL A 176 -9.07 47.02 5.39
N THR A 177 -10.12 47.03 6.21
CA THR A 177 -10.12 46.40 7.54
C THR A 177 -9.83 44.91 7.47
N LEU A 178 -8.65 44.50 7.93
CA LEU A 178 -8.31 43.08 8.07
C LEU A 178 -9.18 42.43 9.15
N LYS A 179 -9.54 41.16 8.94
CA LYS A 179 -10.16 40.33 9.98
C LYS A 179 -9.11 40.00 11.05
N PHE A 180 -9.55 39.81 12.29
CA PHE A 180 -8.69 39.37 13.40
C PHE A 180 -7.81 38.19 12.99
N TYR A 181 -6.51 38.29 13.28
CA TYR A 181 -5.53 37.29 12.86
C TYR A 181 -5.92 35.88 13.31
N ARG A 182 -6.17 35.02 12.31
CA ARG A 182 -6.33 33.58 12.49
C ARG A 182 -5.42 32.89 11.49
N ARG A 183 -4.49 32.08 11.99
CA ARG A 183 -3.44 31.44 11.20
C ARG A 183 -4.01 30.70 9.97
N ASN A 184 -3.60 31.12 8.78
CA ASN A 184 -3.95 30.51 7.50
C ASN A 184 -2.77 29.67 6.97
N ASN A 185 -3.07 28.52 6.37
CA ASN A 185 -2.07 27.57 5.87
C ASN A 185 -1.62 27.92 4.43
N LEU A 186 -0.90 29.03 4.27
CA LEU A 186 -0.37 29.52 2.98
C LEU A 186 0.44 28.49 2.20
N CYS A 187 1.19 27.62 2.88
CA CYS A 187 2.12 26.67 2.27
C CYS A 187 1.45 25.53 1.46
N TYR A 188 0.12 25.54 1.31
CA TYR A 188 -0.65 24.51 0.60
C TYR A 188 -1.60 25.06 -0.50
N THR A 189 -1.72 26.38 -0.68
CA THR A 189 -2.57 26.96 -1.73
C THR A 189 -1.90 26.83 -3.11
N LYS A 190 -2.40 25.91 -3.94
CA LYS A 190 -1.86 25.64 -5.29
C LYS A 190 -2.27 26.74 -6.28
N THR A 191 -1.44 27.77 -6.40
CA THR A 191 -1.69 28.97 -7.23
C THR A 191 -1.24 28.84 -8.68
N ASN A 192 -1.87 27.95 -9.45
CA ASN A 192 -1.75 27.95 -10.91
C ASN A 192 -2.65 29.04 -11.54
N LEU A 193 -2.11 30.02 -12.27
CA LEU A 193 -2.95 30.98 -13.01
C LEU A 193 -3.62 30.34 -14.24
N SER A 194 -3.11 29.20 -14.70
CA SER A 194 -3.72 28.32 -15.72
C SER A 194 -5.13 27.80 -15.38
N ILE A 195 -5.72 28.15 -14.23
CA ILE A 195 -7.07 27.75 -13.83
C ILE A 195 -8.13 28.30 -14.80
N VAL A 196 -8.04 29.56 -15.22
CA VAL A 196 -9.01 30.17 -16.16
C VAL A 196 -9.09 29.39 -17.47
N TYR A 197 -7.96 29.17 -18.14
CA TYR A 197 -7.92 28.39 -19.37
C TYR A 197 -8.36 26.94 -19.16
N ARG A 198 -7.99 26.32 -18.03
CA ARG A 198 -8.41 24.95 -17.69
C ARG A 198 -9.92 24.84 -17.50
N ASP A 199 -10.55 25.84 -16.91
CA ASP A 199 -11.99 25.84 -16.63
C ASP A 199 -12.81 26.26 -17.85
N ALA A 200 -12.28 27.15 -18.71
CA ALA A 200 -12.79 27.35 -20.07
C ALA A 200 -12.79 26.03 -20.86
N ILE A 201 -11.67 25.28 -20.87
CA ILE A 201 -11.56 23.95 -21.51
C ILE A 201 -12.55 22.92 -20.93
N LYS A 202 -12.93 23.02 -19.64
CA LYS A 202 -14.01 22.20 -19.06
C LYS A 202 -15.41 22.63 -19.53
N ARG A 203 -15.63 23.94 -19.75
CA ARG A 203 -16.94 24.51 -20.12
C ARG A 203 -17.26 24.43 -21.62
N ILE A 204 -16.26 24.35 -22.52
CA ILE A 204 -16.47 24.32 -24.00
C ILE A 204 -17.63 23.42 -24.40
N ASP A 205 -18.43 23.84 -25.37
CA ASP A 205 -19.38 22.91 -25.97
C ASP A 205 -18.67 21.91 -26.92
N VAL A 206 -19.22 20.71 -27.03
CA VAL A 206 -18.70 19.61 -27.85
C VAL A 206 -19.86 19.12 -28.69
N ASP A 207 -19.68 19.04 -30.02
CA ASP A 207 -20.77 18.81 -30.98
C ASP A 207 -21.78 19.98 -31.02
N ALA A 208 -21.28 21.21 -30.97
CA ALA A 208 -22.08 22.44 -30.93
C ALA A 208 -22.94 22.67 -32.20
N ASN A 209 -22.57 22.06 -33.32
CA ASN A 209 -23.35 22.01 -34.56
C ASN A 209 -24.33 20.81 -34.61
N GLY A 210 -24.30 19.93 -33.61
CA GLY A 210 -25.14 18.74 -33.48
C GLY A 210 -24.93 17.66 -34.54
N LEU A 211 -23.87 17.73 -35.34
CA LEU A 211 -23.64 16.80 -36.46
C LEU A 211 -23.41 15.36 -36.00
N PHE A 212 -22.66 15.16 -34.91
CA PHE A 212 -22.44 13.82 -34.35
C PHE A 212 -23.72 13.29 -33.67
N LYS A 213 -24.46 14.14 -32.95
CA LYS A 213 -25.79 13.84 -32.39
C LYS A 213 -26.81 13.45 -33.46
N LYS A 214 -26.80 14.14 -34.62
CA LYS A 214 -27.63 13.82 -35.79
C LYS A 214 -27.23 12.48 -36.42
N PHE A 215 -25.93 12.25 -36.63
CA PHE A 215 -25.41 10.98 -37.12
C PHE A 215 -25.78 9.79 -36.22
N ILE A 216 -25.70 9.96 -34.89
CA ILE A 216 -26.17 8.97 -33.91
C ILE A 216 -27.67 8.68 -34.03
N LEU A 217 -28.50 9.70 -34.29
CA LEU A 217 -29.94 9.53 -34.52
C LEU A 217 -30.25 8.84 -35.85
N GLU A 218 -29.46 9.07 -36.89
CA GLU A 218 -29.60 8.45 -38.21
C GLU A 218 -29.21 6.97 -38.16
N GLU A 219 -28.02 6.63 -37.64
CA GLU A 219 -27.56 5.25 -37.47
C GLU A 219 -28.48 4.43 -36.54
N MET A 220 -28.88 5.01 -35.40
CA MET A 220 -29.83 4.34 -34.49
C MET A 220 -31.28 4.42 -34.97
N GLY A 221 -31.58 5.18 -36.03
CA GLY A 221 -32.93 5.42 -36.52
C GLY A 221 -33.68 4.15 -36.87
N LYS A 222 -32.99 3.13 -37.42
CA LYS A 222 -33.58 1.80 -37.70
C LYS A 222 -33.99 1.05 -36.42
N ALA A 223 -33.24 1.21 -35.33
CA ALA A 223 -33.55 0.59 -34.02
C ALA A 223 -34.59 1.38 -33.22
N LEU A 224 -34.62 2.72 -33.36
CA LEU A 224 -35.59 3.60 -32.71
C LEU A 224 -36.98 3.52 -33.39
N LYS A 225 -37.02 3.41 -34.73
CA LYS A 225 -38.27 3.18 -35.50
C LYS A 225 -38.98 1.91 -35.04
N LYS A 226 -38.27 0.78 -34.87
CA LYS A 226 -38.81 -0.49 -34.35
C LYS A 226 -39.39 -0.43 -32.92
N ARG A 227 -39.34 0.72 -32.25
CA ARG A 227 -39.86 0.92 -30.89
C ARG A 227 -40.78 2.15 -30.75
N ASN A 228 -41.03 2.90 -31.83
CA ASN A 228 -41.74 4.19 -31.88
C ASN A 228 -41.00 5.40 -31.23
N PHE A 229 -39.70 5.34 -30.99
CA PHE A 229 -38.93 6.38 -30.28
C PHE A 229 -38.44 7.56 -31.16
N LEU A 230 -39.21 7.94 -32.18
CA LEU A 230 -38.79 8.88 -33.23
C LEU A 230 -38.55 10.33 -32.76
N LYS A 231 -39.17 10.78 -31.66
CA LYS A 231 -38.94 12.12 -31.06
C LYS A 231 -37.93 12.12 -29.90
N SER A 232 -37.27 10.98 -29.64
CA SER A 232 -36.41 10.82 -28.46
C SER A 232 -35.01 11.43 -28.65
N HIS A 233 -34.48 12.03 -27.59
CA HIS A 233 -33.17 12.70 -27.63
C HIS A 233 -32.08 11.79 -27.04
N PRO A 234 -30.96 11.51 -27.76
CA PRO A 234 -29.84 10.76 -27.21
C PRO A 234 -29.08 11.59 -26.18
N ASN A 235 -28.94 11.07 -24.97
CA ASN A 235 -28.02 11.64 -24.00
C ASN A 235 -26.58 11.21 -24.32
N LEU A 236 -25.79 12.13 -24.86
CA LEU A 236 -24.37 11.93 -25.22
C LEU A 236 -23.39 12.54 -24.19
N SER A 237 -23.88 13.02 -23.04
CA SER A 237 -23.07 13.78 -22.07
C SER A 237 -21.81 13.06 -21.57
N THR A 238 -21.82 11.73 -21.47
CA THR A 238 -20.64 10.95 -21.06
C THR A 238 -19.59 10.93 -22.16
N THR A 239 -19.99 10.76 -23.42
CA THR A 239 -19.08 10.87 -24.58
C THR A 239 -18.48 12.27 -24.64
N TYR A 240 -19.29 13.33 -24.55
CA TYR A 240 -18.80 14.71 -24.58
C TYR A 240 -17.87 15.03 -23.39
N HIS A 241 -18.15 14.51 -22.20
CA HIS A 241 -17.25 14.62 -21.04
C HIS A 241 -15.93 13.88 -21.27
N ASN A 242 -15.97 12.67 -21.83
CA ASN A 242 -14.77 11.88 -22.15
C ASN A 242 -13.89 12.57 -23.20
N ILE A 243 -14.50 13.23 -24.22
CA ILE A 243 -13.75 14.03 -25.22
C ILE A 243 -13.04 15.19 -24.53
N ARG A 244 -13.73 15.97 -23.68
CA ARG A 244 -13.10 17.04 -22.87
C ARG A 244 -11.97 16.49 -22.01
N LYS A 245 -12.15 15.34 -21.34
CA LYS A 245 -11.10 14.68 -20.53
C LYS A 245 -9.90 14.22 -21.37
N TYR A 246 -10.13 13.68 -22.57
CA TYR A 246 -9.09 13.24 -23.49
C TYR A 246 -8.23 14.42 -23.97
N VAL A 247 -8.88 15.49 -24.47
CA VAL A 247 -8.21 16.71 -24.95
C VAL A 247 -7.45 17.39 -23.80
N LEU A 248 -8.10 17.57 -22.63
CA LEU A 248 -7.46 18.14 -21.44
C LEU A 248 -6.28 17.28 -20.93
N GLY A 249 -6.37 15.95 -21.05
CA GLY A 249 -5.28 15.03 -20.72
C GLY A 249 -4.06 15.21 -21.62
N LYS A 250 -4.27 15.34 -22.95
CA LYS A 250 -3.20 15.63 -23.91
C LYS A 250 -2.59 17.03 -23.71
N LEU A 251 -3.40 18.02 -23.35
CA LEU A 251 -2.96 19.39 -23.03
C LEU A 251 -2.41 19.56 -21.60
N SER A 252 -2.39 18.51 -20.78
CA SER A 252 -1.99 18.60 -19.39
C SER A 252 -0.58 19.15 -19.18
N LYS A 253 0.37 18.87 -20.08
CA LYS A 253 1.72 19.45 -20.05
C LYS A 253 1.68 20.97 -20.24
N LEU A 254 1.01 21.43 -21.30
CA LEU A 254 0.84 22.86 -21.64
C LEU A 254 0.21 23.64 -20.47
N LEU A 255 -0.79 23.04 -19.82
CA LEU A 255 -1.53 23.63 -18.69
C LEU A 255 -0.85 23.44 -17.32
N ASN A 256 0.39 22.91 -17.29
CA ASN A 256 1.20 22.72 -16.08
C ASN A 256 2.63 23.33 -16.23
N GLU A 257 2.96 24.00 -17.33
CA GLU A 257 4.26 24.65 -17.52
C GLU A 257 4.30 26.01 -16.78
N ASP A 258 5.10 26.12 -15.71
CA ASP A 258 5.18 27.28 -14.83
C ASP A 258 5.55 28.61 -15.53
N SER A 259 6.10 28.52 -16.75
CA SER A 259 6.44 29.65 -17.63
C SER A 259 5.24 30.27 -18.35
N MET A 260 4.02 29.78 -18.14
CA MET A 260 2.78 30.39 -18.64
C MET A 260 2.25 31.53 -17.76
N ASP A 261 2.66 31.56 -16.49
CA ASP A 261 2.10 32.47 -15.47
C ASP A 261 2.63 33.93 -15.57
N ALA A 262 3.55 34.22 -16.50
CA ALA A 262 4.22 35.53 -16.60
C ALA A 262 3.47 36.56 -17.47
N ASP A 263 2.57 36.12 -18.35
CA ASP A 263 2.07 36.94 -19.47
C ASP A 263 0.79 37.74 -19.16
N ILE A 264 0.29 37.73 -17.92
CA ILE A 264 -0.91 38.48 -17.50
C ILE A 264 -0.57 39.40 -16.34
N LEU A 265 -0.23 40.64 -16.68
CA LEU A 265 0.00 41.72 -15.72
C LEU A 265 -1.34 42.18 -15.12
N ILE A 266 -1.40 42.21 -13.79
CA ILE A 266 -2.51 42.82 -13.02
C ILE A 266 -1.97 44.14 -12.49
N SER A 267 -2.60 45.25 -12.89
CA SER A 267 -2.23 46.61 -12.47
C SER A 267 -3.37 47.28 -11.70
N PRO A 268 -3.07 48.23 -10.78
CA PRO A 268 -4.10 49.02 -10.11
C PRO A 268 -4.94 49.79 -11.13
N GLY A 269 -6.24 49.92 -10.88
CA GLY A 269 -7.21 50.57 -11.78
C GLY A 269 -7.80 49.66 -12.87
N MET A 270 -7.26 48.46 -13.10
CA MET A 270 -7.89 47.50 -14.03
C MET A 270 -9.27 47.04 -13.53
N SER A 271 -10.24 46.98 -14.44
CA SER A 271 -11.54 46.36 -14.24
C SER A 271 -11.49 44.85 -14.52
N ILE A 272 -12.56 44.13 -14.15
CA ILE A 272 -12.73 42.72 -14.54
C ILE A 272 -12.86 42.56 -16.07
N SER A 273 -13.30 43.60 -16.79
CA SER A 273 -13.35 43.60 -18.26
C SER A 273 -11.94 43.64 -18.88
N ASP A 274 -11.02 44.38 -18.27
CA ASP A 274 -9.63 44.48 -18.74
C ASP A 274 -8.88 43.18 -18.47
N LEU A 275 -9.10 42.56 -17.30
CA LEU A 275 -8.58 41.22 -17.00
C LEU A 275 -9.09 40.17 -18.01
N ARG A 276 -10.40 40.19 -18.32
CA ARG A 276 -11.00 39.31 -19.35
C ARG A 276 -10.36 39.54 -20.72
N SER A 277 -10.18 40.80 -21.11
CA SER A 277 -9.51 41.20 -22.35
C SER A 277 -8.06 40.75 -22.42
N ASN A 278 -7.32 40.80 -21.31
CA ASN A 278 -5.95 40.28 -21.21
C ASN A 278 -5.88 38.76 -21.34
N PHE A 279 -6.86 38.00 -20.79
CA PHE A 279 -6.95 36.56 -21.02
C PHE A 279 -7.23 36.20 -22.48
N ILE A 280 -8.11 36.94 -23.15
CA ILE A 280 -8.48 36.78 -24.57
C ILE A 280 -7.31 37.17 -25.49
N SER A 281 -6.57 38.22 -25.16
CA SER A 281 -5.48 38.77 -25.97
C SER A 281 -4.13 38.06 -25.78
N ASN A 282 -4.08 36.98 -24.99
CA ASN A 282 -2.85 36.24 -24.71
C ASN A 282 -2.40 35.38 -25.91
N ASN A 283 -1.84 36.03 -26.92
CA ASN A 283 -1.37 35.42 -28.16
C ASN A 283 -0.28 34.35 -27.91
N ASN A 284 0.55 34.49 -26.87
CA ASN A 284 1.56 33.50 -26.50
C ASN A 284 0.93 32.17 -26.08
N PHE A 285 -0.06 32.20 -25.19
CA PHE A 285 -0.80 31.01 -24.77
C PHE A 285 -1.61 30.43 -25.94
N LEU A 286 -2.38 31.27 -26.65
CA LEU A 286 -3.26 30.83 -27.73
C LEU A 286 -2.49 30.23 -28.92
N LYS A 287 -1.28 30.72 -29.23
CA LYS A 287 -0.39 30.11 -30.21
C LYS A 287 0.09 28.72 -29.77
N LYS A 288 0.68 28.61 -28.57
CA LYS A 288 1.12 27.31 -28.03
C LYS A 288 -0.05 26.31 -27.91
N LEU A 289 -1.26 26.79 -27.61
CA LEU A 289 -2.48 25.99 -27.60
C LEU A 289 -2.82 25.45 -28.99
N ARG A 290 -2.80 26.31 -30.03
CA ARG A 290 -3.00 25.92 -31.43
C ARG A 290 -1.99 24.86 -31.88
N ASP A 291 -0.69 25.08 -31.63
CA ASP A 291 0.39 24.14 -31.97
C ASP A 291 0.15 22.74 -31.37
N ASN A 292 -0.35 22.68 -30.12
CA ASN A 292 -0.68 21.41 -29.45
C ASN A 292 -2.01 20.81 -29.93
N CYS A 293 -3.00 21.63 -30.29
CA CYS A 293 -4.26 21.14 -30.87
C CYS A 293 -4.03 20.52 -32.26
N GLU A 294 -3.18 21.12 -33.09
CA GLU A 294 -2.74 20.55 -34.37
C GLU A 294 -1.96 19.23 -34.19
N LYS A 295 -1.22 19.08 -33.08
CA LYS A 295 -0.61 17.80 -32.72
C LYS A 295 -1.68 16.78 -32.33
N ILE A 296 -2.64 17.13 -31.46
CA ILE A 296 -3.74 16.24 -31.06
C ILE A 296 -4.55 15.78 -32.27
N ALA A 297 -4.87 16.68 -33.20
CA ALA A 297 -5.56 16.34 -34.44
C ALA A 297 -4.77 15.35 -35.32
N ARG A 298 -3.44 15.49 -35.41
CA ARG A 298 -2.57 14.52 -36.11
C ARG A 298 -2.50 13.17 -35.39
N ASP A 299 -2.25 13.16 -34.08
CA ASP A 299 -2.24 11.94 -33.26
C ASP A 299 -3.55 11.14 -33.41
N VAL A 300 -4.70 11.83 -33.43
CA VAL A 300 -6.05 11.22 -33.55
C VAL A 300 -6.35 10.71 -34.97
N ARG A 301 -5.82 11.36 -36.01
CA ARG A 301 -5.92 10.85 -37.41
C ARG A 301 -5.14 9.56 -37.61
N ILE A 302 -3.96 9.44 -36.99
CA ILE A 302 -3.05 8.28 -37.14
C ILE A 302 -3.46 7.10 -36.25
N ALA A 303 -4.13 7.35 -35.12
CA ALA A 303 -4.57 6.30 -34.20
C ALA A 303 -5.53 5.28 -34.86
N SER A 304 -5.39 4.00 -34.54
CA SER A 304 -6.35 2.96 -34.93
C SER A 304 -7.71 3.17 -34.25
N ASP A 305 -8.79 2.68 -34.85
CA ASP A 305 -10.15 2.91 -34.34
C ASP A 305 -10.34 2.34 -32.92
N ASN A 306 -9.82 1.13 -32.68
CA ASN A 306 -9.85 0.50 -31.36
C ASN A 306 -9.22 1.36 -30.25
N TYR A 307 -8.23 2.19 -30.56
CA TYR A 307 -7.58 3.08 -29.57
C TYR A 307 -8.55 4.10 -28.96
N LEU A 308 -9.51 4.63 -29.74
CA LEU A 308 -10.44 5.68 -29.30
C LEU A 308 -11.80 5.14 -28.83
N SER A 309 -12.03 3.83 -28.97
CA SER A 309 -13.23 3.13 -28.49
C SER A 309 -13.59 3.41 -27.03
N HIS A 310 -12.59 3.71 -26.17
CA HIS A 310 -12.76 4.02 -24.75
C HIS A 310 -13.35 5.42 -24.49
N VAL A 311 -13.19 6.37 -25.43
CA VAL A 311 -13.77 7.71 -25.33
C VAL A 311 -15.29 7.64 -25.47
N PHE A 312 -15.80 6.68 -26.26
CA PHE A 312 -17.24 6.53 -26.48
C PHE A 312 -17.96 5.85 -25.31
N GLN A 313 -19.07 6.44 -24.86
CA GLN A 313 -19.91 5.86 -23.82
C GLN A 313 -20.45 4.47 -24.22
N SER A 314 -20.54 3.54 -23.28
CA SER A 314 -20.92 2.14 -23.54
C SER A 314 -22.41 1.93 -23.80
N ARG A 315 -23.26 2.88 -23.41
CA ARG A 315 -24.73 2.77 -23.45
C ARG A 315 -25.31 4.18 -23.66
N ILE A 316 -26.12 4.37 -24.70
CA ILE A 316 -26.83 5.63 -24.94
C ILE A 316 -28.20 5.53 -24.28
N ILE A 317 -28.59 6.56 -23.52
CA ILE A 317 -29.92 6.68 -22.92
C ILE A 317 -30.74 7.65 -23.75
N PHE A 318 -31.91 7.22 -24.19
CA PHE A 318 -32.90 8.03 -24.88
C PHE A 318 -34.01 8.40 -23.89
N LYS A 319 -34.39 9.68 -23.90
CA LYS A 319 -35.59 10.16 -23.19
C LYS A 319 -36.68 10.49 -24.22
N THR A 320 -37.89 10.02 -23.99
CA THR A 320 -39.10 10.59 -24.58
C THR A 320 -39.66 11.65 -23.64
N ASN A 321 -40.07 12.78 -24.21
CA ASN A 321 -40.87 13.80 -23.54
C ASN A 321 -42.31 13.70 -24.07
N ASP A 322 -42.97 12.58 -23.81
CA ASP A 322 -44.42 12.47 -24.08
C ASP A 322 -45.15 13.19 -22.94
N SER A 323 -45.58 14.43 -23.19
CA SER A 323 -46.17 15.35 -22.18
C SER A 323 -47.49 14.86 -21.56
N LEU A 324 -48.01 13.73 -22.02
CA LEU A 324 -49.28 13.13 -21.58
C LEU A 324 -49.10 11.96 -20.59
N ASN A 325 -47.87 11.47 -20.36
CA ASN A 325 -47.59 10.38 -19.40
C ASN A 325 -46.40 10.73 -18.50
N SER A 326 -46.63 10.77 -17.18
CA SER A 326 -45.60 11.14 -16.19
C SER A 326 -44.46 10.11 -16.05
N THR A 327 -44.70 8.88 -16.49
CA THR A 327 -43.80 7.71 -16.44
C THR A 327 -42.68 7.79 -17.49
N ASN A 328 -41.73 8.72 -17.30
CA ASN A 328 -40.54 8.95 -18.14
C ASN A 328 -39.82 7.66 -18.61
N THR A 329 -40.16 7.16 -19.81
CA THR A 329 -39.70 5.87 -20.34
C THR A 329 -38.25 5.92 -20.85
N LYS A 330 -37.28 5.67 -19.96
CA LYS A 330 -35.85 5.70 -20.26
C LYS A 330 -35.40 4.45 -21.02
N ILE A 331 -35.49 4.46 -22.35
CA ILE A 331 -34.88 3.42 -23.19
C ILE A 331 -33.35 3.59 -23.21
N SER A 332 -32.65 2.46 -23.27
CA SER A 332 -31.21 2.42 -23.51
C SER A 332 -30.86 1.56 -24.71
N ILE A 333 -29.85 1.98 -25.47
CA ILE A 333 -29.29 1.20 -26.58
C ILE A 333 -27.79 1.03 -26.35
N PHE A 334 -27.29 -0.17 -26.63
CA PHE A 334 -25.85 -0.44 -26.70
C PHE A 334 -25.40 -0.24 -28.16
N PRO A 335 -24.59 0.80 -28.47
CA PRO A 335 -24.10 1.04 -29.82
C PRO A 335 -23.17 -0.08 -30.31
N GLN A 336 -23.29 -0.45 -31.59
CA GLN A 336 -22.16 -1.02 -32.33
C GLN A 336 -21.11 0.09 -32.44
N LYS A 337 -20.00 -0.03 -31.71
CA LYS A 337 -19.02 1.08 -31.59
C LYS A 337 -18.30 1.35 -32.90
N ASP A 338 -18.06 0.32 -33.68
CA ASP A 338 -17.12 0.30 -34.80
C ASP A 338 -17.56 1.26 -35.92
N LYS A 339 -18.86 1.27 -36.21
CA LYS A 339 -19.52 2.22 -37.14
C LYS A 339 -19.50 3.68 -36.68
N LEU A 340 -19.30 3.92 -35.38
CA LEU A 340 -19.37 5.25 -34.76
C LEU A 340 -18.00 5.84 -34.44
N ILE A 341 -16.93 5.02 -34.43
CA ILE A 341 -15.58 5.50 -34.10
C ILE A 341 -15.03 6.44 -35.18
N ALA A 342 -15.31 6.21 -36.47
CA ALA A 342 -14.92 7.13 -37.54
C ALA A 342 -15.48 8.55 -37.32
N LYS A 343 -16.79 8.66 -37.03
CA LYS A 343 -17.41 9.96 -36.71
C LYS A 343 -16.97 10.53 -35.36
N LEU A 344 -16.55 9.68 -34.42
CA LEU A 344 -15.98 10.12 -33.15
C LEU A 344 -14.57 10.69 -33.32
N LYS A 345 -13.74 10.14 -34.22
CA LYS A 345 -12.45 10.72 -34.62
C LYS A 345 -12.66 12.12 -35.18
N GLU A 346 -13.58 12.28 -36.12
CA GLU A 346 -13.96 13.60 -36.67
C GLU A 346 -14.36 14.57 -35.55
N LEU A 347 -15.25 14.17 -34.63
CA LEU A 347 -15.67 15.02 -33.51
C LEU A 347 -14.51 15.40 -32.57
N ILE A 348 -13.58 14.48 -32.28
CA ILE A 348 -12.40 14.78 -31.46
C ILE A 348 -11.45 15.75 -32.20
N ILE A 349 -11.27 15.57 -33.50
CA ILE A 349 -10.45 16.46 -34.35
C ILE A 349 -11.07 17.86 -34.39
N ASP A 350 -12.38 17.98 -34.67
CA ASP A 350 -13.11 19.25 -34.68
C ASP A 350 -13.02 19.95 -33.30
N THR A 351 -13.31 19.22 -32.22
CA THR A 351 -13.23 19.75 -30.85
C THR A 351 -11.82 20.26 -30.51
N ALA A 352 -10.77 19.56 -30.96
CA ALA A 352 -9.39 19.99 -30.75
C ALA A 352 -9.03 21.20 -31.63
N SER A 353 -9.34 21.17 -32.93
CA SER A 353 -9.02 22.25 -33.88
C SER A 353 -9.75 23.56 -33.55
N ASN A 354 -11.01 23.48 -33.11
CA ASN A 354 -11.79 24.65 -32.71
C ASN A 354 -11.44 25.15 -31.28
N LEU A 355 -10.67 24.38 -30.50
CA LEU A 355 -10.45 24.65 -29.08
C LEU A 355 -9.94 26.06 -28.75
N PRO A 356 -8.97 26.67 -29.47
CA PRO A 356 -8.51 28.01 -29.14
C PRO A 356 -9.63 29.05 -29.21
N ASN A 357 -10.50 28.95 -30.22
CA ASN A 357 -11.63 29.85 -30.42
C ASN A 357 -12.74 29.57 -29.41
N SER A 358 -12.98 28.29 -29.06
CA SER A 358 -13.93 27.91 -28.01
C SER A 358 -13.47 28.37 -26.62
N VAL A 359 -12.17 28.37 -26.33
CA VAL A 359 -11.61 28.88 -25.07
C VAL A 359 -11.79 30.39 -24.95
N ILE A 360 -11.57 31.15 -26.02
CA ILE A 360 -11.89 32.59 -26.07
C ILE A 360 -13.38 32.81 -25.75
N ARG A 361 -14.28 32.12 -26.46
CA ARG A 361 -15.74 32.23 -26.29
C ARG A 361 -16.26 31.80 -24.90
N GLU A 362 -15.57 30.90 -24.20
CA GLU A 362 -15.93 30.57 -22.82
C GLU A 362 -15.37 31.58 -21.82
N ILE A 363 -14.22 32.21 -22.09
CA ILE A 363 -13.66 33.31 -21.28
C ILE A 363 -14.53 34.57 -21.38
N GLU A 364 -15.05 34.87 -22.58
CA GLU A 364 -16.05 35.92 -22.81
C GLU A 364 -17.28 35.76 -21.88
N LYS A 365 -17.73 34.52 -21.68
CA LYS A 365 -18.90 34.17 -20.85
C LYS A 365 -18.59 34.01 -19.35
N LEU A 366 -17.33 34.08 -18.91
CA LEU A 366 -17.03 33.92 -17.49
C LEU A 366 -17.62 35.08 -16.68
N ASP A 367 -18.42 34.70 -15.69
CA ASP A 367 -18.92 35.55 -14.62
C ASP A 367 -17.77 36.23 -13.83
N GLN A 368 -18.07 37.38 -13.22
CA GLN A 368 -17.05 38.17 -12.51
C GLN A 368 -16.41 37.36 -11.37
N ASP A 369 -17.21 36.61 -10.62
CA ASP A 369 -16.74 35.75 -9.53
C ASP A 369 -15.79 34.65 -10.02
N SER A 370 -16.06 34.01 -11.17
CA SER A 370 -15.12 33.03 -11.75
C SER A 370 -13.77 33.66 -12.10
N ILE A 371 -13.75 34.90 -12.62
CA ILE A 371 -12.50 35.61 -12.94
C ILE A 371 -11.77 36.03 -11.65
N VAL A 372 -12.48 36.61 -10.69
CA VAL A 372 -11.94 37.05 -9.39
C VAL A 372 -11.39 35.86 -8.61
N ASN A 373 -12.15 34.78 -8.43
CA ASN A 373 -11.72 33.58 -7.70
C ASN A 373 -10.62 32.81 -8.44
N ALA A 374 -10.45 32.99 -9.75
CA ALA A 374 -9.33 32.42 -10.48
C ALA A 374 -8.03 33.22 -10.32
N LEU A 375 -8.09 34.55 -10.26
CA LEU A 375 -6.91 35.44 -10.14
C LEU A 375 -6.50 35.79 -8.69
N PHE A 376 -7.47 35.88 -7.77
CA PHE A 376 -7.29 36.36 -6.40
C PHE A 376 -7.63 35.27 -5.37
N SER A 377 -7.29 35.49 -4.09
CA SER A 377 -7.60 34.58 -2.99
C SER A 377 -7.73 35.32 -1.67
N ASN A 378 -8.70 34.93 -0.84
CA ASN A 378 -8.97 35.57 0.45
C ASN A 378 -7.90 35.19 1.49
N LEU A 379 -7.14 36.17 1.97
CA LEU A 379 -6.22 36.05 3.10
C LEU A 379 -6.61 37.11 4.14
N HIS A 380 -6.91 36.66 5.37
CA HIS A 380 -7.31 37.53 6.49
C HIS A 380 -8.43 38.54 6.16
N GLY A 381 -9.30 38.22 5.20
CA GLY A 381 -10.40 39.09 4.74
C GLY A 381 -10.16 39.73 3.37
N VAL A 382 -8.91 39.89 2.92
CA VAL A 382 -8.54 40.62 1.70
C VAL A 382 -8.34 39.65 0.53
N MET A 383 -8.92 39.95 -0.63
CA MET A 383 -8.67 39.20 -1.87
C MET A 383 -7.34 39.66 -2.51
N VAL A 384 -6.24 39.03 -2.12
CA VAL A 384 -4.91 39.32 -2.71
C VAL A 384 -4.71 38.55 -4.02
N SER A 385 -3.82 39.03 -4.90
CA SER A 385 -3.48 38.31 -6.12
C SER A 385 -2.82 36.95 -5.83
N LYS A 386 -3.11 35.93 -6.65
CA LYS A 386 -2.42 34.63 -6.56
C LYS A 386 -0.95 34.70 -6.99
N SER A 387 -0.57 35.73 -7.74
CA SER A 387 0.84 36.05 -8.03
C SER A 387 1.59 36.51 -6.78
N LEU A 388 0.98 37.28 -5.87
CA LEU A 388 1.57 37.54 -4.55
C LEU A 388 1.80 36.24 -3.78
N ILE A 389 0.81 35.34 -3.73
CA ILE A 389 0.95 34.05 -3.04
C ILE A 389 2.04 33.17 -3.69
N LYS A 390 2.17 33.17 -5.02
CA LYS A 390 3.28 32.49 -5.73
C LYS A 390 4.63 33.10 -5.33
N ASN A 391 4.75 34.43 -5.30
CA ASN A 391 5.98 35.13 -4.93
C ASN A 391 6.33 34.97 -3.44
N LEU A 392 5.34 34.95 -2.55
CA LEU A 392 5.52 34.63 -1.12
C LEU A 392 5.94 33.17 -0.93
N ASN A 393 5.41 32.23 -1.70
CA ASN A 393 5.89 30.84 -1.66
C ASN A 393 7.32 30.69 -2.22
N LEU A 394 7.73 31.50 -3.21
CA LEU A 394 9.12 31.58 -3.67
C LEU A 394 10.03 32.23 -2.60
N LEU A 395 9.59 33.32 -1.96
CA LEU A 395 10.29 33.96 -0.84
C LEU A 395 10.41 33.00 0.35
N PHE A 396 9.36 32.25 0.68
CA PHE A 396 9.39 31.23 1.72
C PHE A 396 10.42 30.15 1.37
N ASN A 397 10.30 29.50 0.21
CA ASN A 397 11.20 28.40 -0.17
C ASN A 397 12.67 28.83 -0.31
N SER A 398 12.95 30.08 -0.68
CA SER A 398 14.31 30.64 -0.73
C SER A 398 14.87 31.11 0.62
N ASN A 399 14.01 31.34 1.63
CA ASN A 399 14.41 31.71 2.99
C ASN A 399 14.11 30.63 4.04
N LYS A 400 13.60 29.46 3.63
CA LYS A 400 13.25 28.32 4.50
C LYS A 400 14.44 27.65 5.17
N ASN A 401 15.64 27.87 4.62
CA ASN A 401 16.91 27.30 5.09
C ASN A 401 17.77 28.38 5.79
N LYS A 402 17.12 29.30 6.54
CA LYS A 402 17.73 30.46 7.22
C LYS A 402 17.21 30.67 8.64
N SER A 403 16.37 29.77 9.17
CA SER A 403 15.78 29.92 10.50
C SER A 403 15.46 28.56 11.14
N ILE A 404 16.35 28.06 12.00
CA ILE A 404 16.21 28.04 13.47
C ILE A 404 17.50 27.48 14.10
N ASN A 405 18.16 28.26 14.98
CA ASN A 405 19.06 27.77 16.05
C ASN A 405 19.60 28.85 17.02
N GLY A 406 19.21 30.13 16.91
CA GLY A 406 19.62 31.21 17.83
C GLY A 406 18.61 31.51 18.95
N ILE A 407 19.04 32.25 19.98
CA ILE A 407 18.16 32.75 21.06
C ILE A 407 17.22 33.83 20.48
N PHE A 408 16.00 33.95 21.03
CA PHE A 408 14.90 34.61 20.32
C PHE A 408 15.13 36.09 19.98
N ASP A 409 15.87 36.82 20.83
CA ASP A 409 16.15 38.25 20.60
C ASP A 409 17.14 38.47 19.43
N ASP A 410 18.12 37.58 19.23
CA ASP A 410 19.04 37.60 18.07
C ASP A 410 18.32 37.42 16.72
N ASN A 411 17.08 36.92 16.73
CA ASN A 411 16.29 36.66 15.53
C ASN A 411 15.38 37.84 15.14
N LEU A 412 15.26 38.90 15.96
CA LEU A 412 14.32 39.99 15.70
C LEU A 412 14.65 40.74 14.40
N ASP A 413 15.93 40.97 14.11
CA ASP A 413 16.37 41.64 12.89
C ASP A 413 16.17 40.77 11.63
N LEU A 414 16.31 39.45 11.75
CA LEU A 414 15.95 38.52 10.68
C LEU A 414 14.45 38.57 10.37
N PHE A 415 13.60 38.64 11.41
CA PHE A 415 12.16 38.79 11.22
C PHE A 415 11.78 40.18 10.68
N ASN A 416 12.50 41.25 11.02
CA ASN A 416 12.30 42.58 10.45
C ASN A 416 12.74 42.64 8.96
N ASP A 417 13.84 41.99 8.58
CA ASP A 417 14.28 41.86 7.16
C ASP A 417 13.29 41.03 6.33
N LEU A 418 12.81 39.90 6.87
CA LEU A 418 11.76 39.11 6.24
C LEU A 418 10.45 39.90 6.15
N LEU A 419 10.06 40.64 7.20
CA LEU A 419 8.89 41.52 7.19
C LEU A 419 9.01 42.63 6.15
N HIS A 420 10.19 43.22 5.97
CA HIS A 420 10.46 44.21 4.94
C HIS A 420 10.35 43.63 3.53
N LYS A 421 10.86 42.41 3.31
CA LYS A 421 10.73 41.69 2.01
C LYS A 421 9.29 41.30 1.70
N ILE A 422 8.53 40.81 2.69
CA ILE A 422 7.08 40.57 2.56
C ILE A 422 6.36 41.89 2.30
N GLY A 423 6.66 42.94 3.06
CA GLY A 423 6.09 44.28 2.92
C GLY A 423 6.27 44.85 1.52
N ASN A 424 7.45 44.69 0.92
CA ASN A 424 7.68 45.15 -0.46
C ASN A 424 6.91 44.31 -1.49
N LEU A 425 6.79 42.99 -1.33
CA LEU A 425 5.93 42.16 -2.18
C LEU A 425 4.44 42.52 -2.04
N VAL A 426 3.96 42.77 -0.82
CA VAL A 426 2.58 43.16 -0.52
C VAL A 426 2.30 44.55 -1.11
N ARG A 427 3.21 45.51 -0.92
CA ARG A 427 3.14 46.89 -1.45
C ARG A 427 3.19 46.94 -2.98
N SER A 428 3.91 46.01 -3.63
CA SER A 428 3.93 45.87 -5.09
C SER A 428 2.76 45.05 -5.66
N SER A 429 1.84 44.57 -4.82
CA SER A 429 0.77 43.66 -5.22
C SER A 429 -0.60 44.32 -5.19
N CYS A 430 -1.42 43.98 -6.17
CA CYS A 430 -2.79 44.43 -6.25
C CYS A 430 -3.73 43.57 -5.39
N ILE A 431 -4.74 44.20 -4.82
CA ILE A 431 -5.89 43.55 -4.15
C ILE A 431 -7.18 43.79 -4.94
N PHE A 432 -8.17 42.94 -4.73
CA PHE A 432 -9.52 43.14 -5.26
C PHE A 432 -10.50 43.54 -4.14
N HIS A 433 -11.15 44.69 -4.29
CA HIS A 433 -12.23 45.18 -3.41
C HIS A 433 -13.20 46.06 -4.20
N GLU A 434 -14.12 45.43 -4.94
CA GLU A 434 -15.03 46.07 -5.93
C GLU A 434 -14.31 46.68 -7.15
N GLY A 435 -13.02 46.39 -7.29
CA GLY A 435 -12.08 46.93 -8.28
C GLY A 435 -10.66 46.53 -7.89
N ILE A 436 -9.67 46.77 -8.76
CA ILE A 436 -8.27 46.43 -8.48
C ILE A 436 -7.54 47.65 -7.91
N PHE A 437 -7.06 47.54 -6.66
CA PHE A 437 -6.46 48.64 -5.91
C PHE A 437 -5.08 48.28 -5.35
N SER A 438 -4.29 49.33 -5.06
CA SER A 438 -3.11 49.22 -4.20
C SER A 438 -3.51 49.35 -2.73
N LEU A 439 -2.78 48.65 -1.85
CA LEU A 439 -2.92 48.78 -0.40
C LEU A 439 -2.36 50.12 0.11
N ASP A 440 -2.93 50.63 1.19
CA ASP A 440 -2.36 51.71 2.00
C ASP A 440 -1.36 51.16 3.03
N GLU A 441 -0.43 52.01 3.51
CA GLU A 441 0.71 51.54 4.32
C GLU A 441 0.33 50.85 5.65
N PRO A 442 -0.69 51.31 6.41
CA PRO A 442 -1.19 50.57 7.57
C PRO A 442 -1.61 49.14 7.24
N THR A 443 -2.39 48.96 6.16
CA THR A 443 -2.84 47.63 5.73
C THR A 443 -1.68 46.80 5.17
N VAL A 444 -0.71 47.41 4.47
CA VAL A 444 0.54 46.73 4.06
C VAL A 444 1.28 46.19 5.28
N GLU A 445 1.52 46.99 6.31
CA GLU A 445 2.24 46.55 7.51
C GLU A 445 1.49 45.44 8.25
N GLN A 446 0.20 45.64 8.55
CA GLN A 446 -0.60 44.69 9.30
C GLN A 446 -0.75 43.35 8.55
N LEU A 447 -1.02 43.39 7.24
CA LEU A 447 -1.10 42.18 6.42
C LEU A 447 0.26 41.48 6.33
N SER A 448 1.36 42.21 6.20
CA SER A 448 2.70 41.62 6.16
C SER A 448 3.08 40.91 7.46
N LYS A 449 2.70 41.46 8.62
CA LYS A 449 2.86 40.79 9.93
C LYS A 449 2.03 39.51 10.00
N TYR A 450 0.81 39.52 9.48
CA TYR A 450 -0.07 38.34 9.47
C TYR A 450 0.47 37.24 8.53
N LEU A 451 0.96 37.60 7.34
CA LEU A 451 1.57 36.67 6.39
C LEU A 451 2.87 36.06 6.94
N LEU A 452 3.74 36.86 7.58
CA LEU A 452 4.95 36.38 8.26
C LEU A 452 4.60 35.35 9.35
N SER A 453 3.58 35.64 10.17
CA SER A 453 3.07 34.74 11.21
C SER A 453 2.43 33.46 10.67
N ASP A 454 1.73 33.51 9.54
CA ASP A 454 1.20 32.32 8.87
C ASP A 454 2.33 31.38 8.46
N MET A 455 3.29 31.94 7.71
CA MET A 455 4.38 31.25 7.02
C MET A 455 5.42 30.67 8.00
N TRP A 456 5.91 31.46 8.95
CA TRP A 456 6.92 31.04 9.94
C TRP A 456 6.34 30.62 11.31
N GLY A 457 5.03 30.84 11.56
CA GLY A 457 4.39 30.41 12.81
C GLY A 457 4.58 31.34 14.01
N ILE A 458 5.07 32.56 13.79
CA ILE A 458 5.29 33.56 14.84
C ILE A 458 3.95 33.90 15.51
N SER A 459 3.90 33.87 16.85
CA SER A 459 2.70 34.23 17.61
C SER A 459 2.32 35.71 17.41
N SER A 460 1.03 36.03 17.35
CA SER A 460 0.55 37.41 17.22
C SER A 460 0.97 38.32 18.38
N LYS A 461 1.34 37.74 19.55
CA LYS A 461 1.96 38.48 20.68
C LYS A 461 3.30 39.16 20.35
N PHE A 462 3.87 38.93 19.16
CA PHE A 462 5.07 39.59 18.67
C PHE A 462 4.79 40.65 17.58
N HIS A 463 3.53 40.83 17.14
CA HIS A 463 3.18 41.83 16.11
C HIS A 463 3.52 43.26 16.52
N ASP A 464 3.46 43.56 17.82
CA ASP A 464 3.78 44.88 18.39
C ASP A 464 5.30 45.13 18.51
N LYS A 465 6.11 44.05 18.55
CA LYS A 465 7.58 44.13 18.58
C LYS A 465 8.19 44.27 17.19
N LEU A 466 7.55 43.68 16.17
CA LEU A 466 7.95 43.81 14.78
C LEU A 466 7.60 45.21 14.25
N LYS A 467 8.54 45.85 13.55
CA LYS A 467 8.33 47.18 12.94
C LYS A 467 8.69 47.13 11.47
N LEU A 468 7.74 47.41 10.59
CA LEU A 468 8.06 47.64 9.18
C LEU A 468 8.76 49.01 9.07
N PRO A 469 9.94 49.13 8.43
CA PRO A 469 10.59 50.42 8.27
C PRO A 469 9.70 51.40 7.48
N ALA A 470 9.51 52.61 8.01
CA ALA A 470 8.81 53.67 7.30
C ALA A 470 9.56 54.03 6.02
N HIS A 471 8.86 54.08 4.88
CA HIS A 471 9.48 54.39 3.60
C HIS A 471 9.76 55.90 3.52
N ASN A 472 11.02 56.30 3.74
CA ASN A 472 11.46 57.66 3.44
C ASN A 472 11.21 57.95 1.95
N THR A 473 10.32 58.91 1.66
CA THR A 473 9.88 59.26 0.30
C THR A 473 10.91 60.08 -0.48
N HIS A 474 11.94 60.61 0.19
CA HIS A 474 12.96 61.47 -0.41
C HIS A 474 14.30 60.76 -0.68
N LYS A 475 14.26 59.67 -1.47
CA LYS A 475 15.39 59.24 -2.33
C LYS A 475 14.95 58.23 -3.38
N THR A 476 14.56 58.72 -4.56
CA THR A 476 14.30 57.91 -5.76
C THR A 476 15.62 57.46 -6.40
N GLN A 477 16.41 56.68 -5.67
CA GLN A 477 17.60 56.03 -6.21
C GLN A 477 17.14 55.00 -7.26
N LYS A 478 17.64 55.10 -8.50
CA LYS A 478 17.24 54.22 -9.61
C LYS A 478 17.51 52.76 -9.26
N LEU A 479 16.46 52.04 -8.87
CA LEU A 479 16.53 50.64 -8.48
C LEU A 479 16.21 49.77 -9.72
N THR A 480 17.10 49.85 -10.70
CA THR A 480 17.04 49.07 -11.95
C THR A 480 17.48 47.63 -11.72
N ASP A 481 16.59 46.69 -12.05
CA ASP A 481 16.86 45.33 -12.53
C ASP A 481 17.60 44.31 -11.63
N ASP A 482 18.00 44.68 -10.40
CA ASP A 482 18.76 43.79 -9.50
C ASP A 482 17.93 42.70 -8.79
N VAL A 483 16.67 42.48 -9.23
CA VAL A 483 15.85 41.29 -8.88
C VAL A 483 15.83 40.28 -10.05
N ASN A 484 16.92 40.22 -10.81
CA ASN A 484 17.14 39.23 -11.86
C ASN A 484 17.40 37.83 -11.26
N LEU A 485 16.33 37.07 -11.02
CA LEU A 485 16.41 35.62 -10.84
C LEU A 485 16.90 34.98 -12.16
N GLU A 486 18.12 34.42 -12.18
CA GLU A 486 18.78 33.87 -13.40
C GLU A 486 17.97 32.76 -14.11
N TYR A 487 17.08 33.12 -15.02
CA TYR A 487 16.34 32.18 -15.88
C TYR A 487 17.21 31.65 -17.04
N ASN A 488 18.08 30.68 -16.73
CA ASN A 488 18.92 30.00 -17.71
C ASN A 488 18.12 29.04 -18.64
N TYR A 489 17.56 29.57 -19.72
CA TYR A 489 17.00 28.79 -20.84
C TYR A 489 17.82 28.94 -22.13
N LYS A 490 18.57 27.89 -22.51
CA LYS A 490 19.26 27.84 -23.82
C LYS A 490 18.26 27.65 -24.96
N LYS A 491 18.00 28.74 -25.68
CA LYS A 491 17.27 28.75 -26.96
C LYS A 491 18.16 28.17 -28.06
N TYR A 492 17.83 26.99 -28.59
CA TYR A 492 18.49 26.47 -29.78
C TYR A 492 18.09 27.32 -31.00
N VAL A 493 19.09 27.92 -31.66
CA VAL A 493 18.94 28.56 -32.97
C VAL A 493 19.32 27.53 -34.03
N VAL A 494 18.49 27.42 -35.06
CA VAL A 494 18.79 26.62 -36.26
C VAL A 494 19.45 27.53 -37.28
N THR A 495 20.63 27.15 -37.75
CA THR A 495 21.28 27.72 -38.92
C THR A 495 21.82 26.60 -39.79
N ASN A 496 21.24 26.45 -40.99
CA ASN A 496 21.85 25.69 -42.08
C ASN A 496 22.83 26.59 -42.81
N ILE A 497 23.95 26.03 -43.28
CA ILE A 497 24.59 26.33 -44.57
C ILE A 497 25.60 25.19 -44.86
N SER A 498 25.87 24.96 -46.15
CA SER A 498 26.67 23.84 -46.66
C SER A 498 28.08 24.25 -47.10
N ALA A 499 29.03 23.31 -47.11
CA ALA A 499 29.64 22.78 -48.35
C ALA A 499 30.99 22.03 -48.15
N LYS A 500 31.05 20.80 -48.70
CA LYS A 500 32.15 20.17 -49.48
C LYS A 500 33.58 19.95 -48.92
N GLU A 501 34.18 18.85 -49.43
CA GLU A 501 35.63 18.48 -49.50
C GLU A 501 36.37 18.10 -48.19
N LYS A 502 37.36 17.18 -48.16
CA LYS A 502 37.78 16.06 -49.08
C LYS A 502 38.73 15.09 -48.33
N PHE A 503 38.63 13.77 -48.56
CA PHE A 503 39.60 12.71 -48.16
C PHE A 503 39.91 12.61 -46.63
N GLN A 504 40.56 11.58 -46.05
CA GLN A 504 41.05 10.27 -46.53
C GLN A 504 40.90 9.21 -45.41
N THR A 505 41.15 7.92 -45.68
CA THR A 505 41.21 6.83 -44.66
C THR A 505 42.63 6.30 -44.50
N PRO A 506 42.96 5.66 -43.36
CA PRO A 506 42.95 4.19 -43.29
C PRO A 506 42.22 3.65 -42.04
N LYS A 507 41.61 2.45 -41.98
CA LYS A 507 42.01 1.08 -42.36
C LYS A 507 43.13 0.46 -41.51
N SER A 508 42.74 -0.37 -40.52
CA SER A 508 43.45 -1.61 -40.14
C SER A 508 42.49 -2.57 -39.43
N SER A 509 42.58 -3.87 -39.72
CA SER A 509 41.65 -4.90 -39.20
C SER A 509 42.22 -6.32 -39.31
N LEU A 510 42.25 -7.06 -38.20
CA LEU A 510 42.44 -8.53 -38.06
C LEU A 510 41.97 -8.87 -36.61
N ILE A 511 41.19 -9.91 -36.27
CA ILE A 511 40.87 -11.26 -36.80
C ILE A 511 41.82 -12.38 -36.30
N PHE A 512 41.18 -13.42 -35.76
CA PHE A 512 41.66 -14.65 -35.12
C PHE A 512 42.65 -15.52 -35.90
N THR A 513 43.42 -16.34 -35.15
CA THR A 513 43.59 -17.79 -35.40
C THR A 513 43.85 -18.56 -34.09
N ASN A 514 43.51 -19.86 -34.07
CA ASN A 514 43.81 -20.81 -32.98
C ASN A 514 45.03 -21.70 -33.32
N THR A 515 45.72 -22.23 -32.31
CA THR A 515 46.25 -23.62 -32.34
C THR A 515 46.57 -24.12 -30.91
N ALA A 516 46.80 -25.43 -30.75
CA ALA A 516 47.08 -26.08 -29.46
C ALA A 516 48.07 -27.24 -29.64
N LEU A 517 48.79 -27.64 -28.59
CA LEU A 517 49.27 -29.02 -28.42
C LEU A 517 49.57 -29.37 -26.95
N THR A 518 49.91 -30.64 -26.71
CA THR A 518 49.99 -31.32 -25.41
C THR A 518 51.43 -31.55 -24.93
N ARG A 519 51.61 -31.77 -23.61
CA ARG A 519 52.15 -33.05 -23.11
C ARG A 519 51.88 -33.26 -21.62
N SER A 520 51.98 -34.52 -21.19
CA SER A 520 51.82 -35.02 -19.82
C SER A 520 53.16 -35.53 -19.25
N VAL A 521 53.24 -35.71 -17.93
CA VAL A 521 54.01 -36.77 -17.24
C VAL A 521 53.36 -37.02 -15.86
N ASN A 522 53.42 -38.26 -15.38
CA ASN A 522 52.94 -38.71 -14.06
C ASN A 522 54.10 -38.94 -13.09
N ILE A 523 53.83 -38.91 -11.77
CA ILE A 523 54.43 -39.69 -10.65
C ILE A 523 53.69 -39.22 -9.38
N LYS A 524 52.89 -40.02 -8.64
CA LYS A 524 53.20 -41.16 -7.73
C LYS A 524 54.12 -40.78 -6.54
N LYS A 525 53.98 -41.29 -5.31
CA LYS A 525 52.87 -41.89 -4.53
C LYS A 525 53.37 -42.00 -3.05
N GLU A 526 52.49 -42.36 -2.10
CA GLU A 526 52.78 -42.82 -0.72
C GLU A 526 53.30 -41.75 0.28
N ILE A 527 52.72 -41.58 1.49
CA ILE A 527 52.53 -42.48 2.68
C ILE A 527 53.89 -42.62 3.42
N ASN A 528 54.01 -42.31 4.73
CA ASN A 528 53.15 -42.75 5.85
C ASN A 528 53.07 -41.78 7.07
N ASN A 529 52.34 -42.18 8.11
CA ASN A 529 52.28 -41.53 9.43
C ASN A 529 53.53 -41.83 10.30
N ASP A 530 53.74 -41.11 11.41
CA ASP A 530 53.34 -41.61 12.75
C ASP A 530 53.30 -40.52 13.86
N TYR A 531 52.83 -40.92 15.05
CA TYR A 531 52.62 -40.11 16.27
C TYR A 531 53.88 -39.91 17.12
N THR A 532 53.92 -38.87 17.99
CA THR A 532 53.84 -39.01 19.47
C THR A 532 53.93 -37.67 20.25
N HIS A 533 53.55 -37.73 21.54
CA HIS A 533 53.81 -36.73 22.59
C HIS A 533 55.31 -36.75 23.01
N ASP A 534 55.90 -35.87 23.84
CA ASP A 534 55.31 -35.09 24.95
C ASP A 534 56.15 -33.87 25.45
N LYS A 535 55.52 -33.06 26.31
CA LYS A 535 56.02 -32.32 27.49
C LYS A 535 57.22 -31.31 27.51
N THR A 536 56.87 -30.15 28.10
CA THR A 536 57.59 -29.30 29.09
C THR A 536 58.72 -28.31 28.73
N LEU A 537 58.44 -27.05 29.12
CA LEU A 537 59.28 -26.06 29.84
C LEU A 537 60.65 -25.63 29.29
N ALA A 538 60.69 -24.39 28.77
CA ALA A 538 61.73 -23.41 29.12
C ALA A 538 61.19 -21.97 29.03
N THR A 539 61.56 -21.12 30.00
CA THR A 539 61.16 -19.71 30.09
C THR A 539 62.09 -18.81 29.27
N SER A 540 61.58 -17.80 28.53
CA SER A 540 62.32 -16.51 28.36
C SER A 540 61.49 -15.37 27.73
N VAL A 541 61.91 -14.14 28.06
CA VAL A 541 61.64 -12.81 27.42
C VAL A 541 60.23 -12.46 26.94
N ILE A 542 59.60 -11.51 27.67
CA ILE A 542 58.50 -10.69 27.13
C ILE A 542 59.03 -9.75 26.04
N LYS A 543 58.55 -9.89 24.81
CA LYS A 543 58.62 -8.84 23.77
C LYS A 543 57.22 -8.52 23.25
N SER A 544 56.82 -7.26 23.33
CA SER A 544 55.52 -6.76 22.90
C SER A 544 55.41 -6.65 21.37
N ILE A 545 55.06 -7.77 20.72
CA ILE A 545 54.74 -7.78 19.29
C ILE A 545 53.37 -7.12 19.10
N ASN A 546 53.36 -5.87 18.64
CA ASN A 546 52.15 -5.18 18.22
C ASN A 546 51.45 -5.98 17.10
N GLN A 547 50.17 -6.31 17.29
CA GLN A 547 49.38 -6.93 16.22
C GLN A 547 49.26 -5.96 15.02
N PRO A 548 49.50 -6.43 13.78
CA PRO A 548 49.31 -5.58 12.60
C PRO A 548 47.82 -5.26 12.46
N ARG A 549 47.47 -3.97 12.49
CA ARG A 549 46.09 -3.50 12.24
C ARG A 549 45.64 -4.02 10.88
N HIS A 550 44.56 -4.80 10.83
CA HIS A 550 43.96 -5.25 9.58
C HIS A 550 43.69 -4.05 8.67
N SER A 551 44.32 -4.02 7.50
CA SER A 551 44.18 -2.93 6.53
C SER A 551 42.76 -2.88 6.00
N VAL A 552 42.00 -1.86 6.41
CA VAL A 552 40.61 -1.66 6.02
C VAL A 552 40.53 -1.47 4.50
N VAL A 553 39.90 -2.42 3.81
CA VAL A 553 39.79 -2.40 2.35
C VAL A 553 38.80 -1.32 1.92
N THR A 554 39.32 -0.16 1.54
CA THR A 554 38.59 0.88 0.84
C THR A 554 38.51 0.56 -0.66
N LYS A 555 37.53 1.16 -1.36
CA LYS A 555 37.40 0.99 -2.81
C LYS A 555 36.93 2.28 -3.49
N GLU A 556 37.65 2.70 -4.53
CA GLU A 556 37.22 3.75 -5.44
C GLU A 556 36.12 3.23 -6.39
N PHE A 557 35.15 4.09 -6.74
CA PHE A 557 34.05 3.77 -7.64
C PHE A 557 33.87 4.87 -8.68
N SER A 558 33.67 4.49 -9.94
CA SER A 558 33.19 5.40 -10.98
C SER A 558 31.76 5.84 -10.68
N LEU A 559 31.60 7.04 -10.11
CA LEU A 559 30.29 7.69 -9.96
C LEU A 559 29.68 7.96 -11.34
N GLY A 560 28.35 7.97 -11.41
CA GLY A 560 27.64 8.39 -12.62
C GLY A 560 27.83 9.87 -12.90
N SER A 561 27.47 10.31 -14.12
CA SER A 561 27.33 11.74 -14.40
C SER A 561 26.32 12.38 -13.44
N TYR A 562 26.68 13.54 -12.87
CA TYR A 562 25.84 14.20 -11.88
C TYR A 562 24.44 14.52 -12.44
N ARG A 563 23.43 13.97 -11.78
CA ARG A 563 22.01 14.26 -12.00
C ARG A 563 21.38 14.50 -10.64
N ARG A 564 20.81 15.68 -10.42
CA ARG A 564 20.25 16.06 -9.11
C ARG A 564 19.24 15.02 -8.60
N ILE A 565 19.46 14.53 -7.38
CA ILE A 565 18.59 13.59 -6.66
C ILE A 565 17.89 14.32 -5.53
N ASN A 566 16.58 14.14 -5.39
CA ASN A 566 15.86 14.66 -4.23
C ASN A 566 16.05 13.74 -3.01
N LEU A 567 17.09 13.98 -2.22
CA LEU A 567 17.39 13.19 -1.00
C LEU A 567 16.25 13.22 0.03
N PHE A 568 15.43 14.27 0.03
CA PHE A 568 14.25 14.41 0.90
C PHE A 568 13.02 13.63 0.39
N SER A 569 13.11 12.92 -0.74
CA SER A 569 12.00 12.11 -1.26
C SER A 569 11.69 10.92 -0.35
N ALA A 570 10.40 10.65 -0.19
CA ALA A 570 9.90 9.63 0.75
C ALA A 570 10.54 8.25 0.52
N ASP A 571 10.76 7.85 -0.74
CA ASP A 571 11.32 6.55 -1.09
C ASP A 571 12.82 6.41 -0.72
N ILE A 572 13.55 7.53 -0.70
CA ILE A 572 14.96 7.57 -0.28
C ILE A 572 15.07 7.51 1.25
N ILE A 573 14.15 8.14 1.97
CA ILE A 573 14.19 8.14 3.45
C ILE A 573 13.36 7.01 4.10
N SER A 574 12.53 6.27 3.34
CA SER A 574 11.61 5.27 3.89
C SER A 574 12.37 4.17 4.64
N PRO A 575 12.02 3.89 5.90
CA PRO A 575 12.61 2.77 6.62
C PRO A 575 11.97 1.44 6.17
N ILE A 576 12.76 0.36 6.21
CA ILE A 576 12.28 -1.00 5.89
C ILE A 576 11.01 -1.40 6.66
N TYR A 577 10.78 -0.86 7.86
CA TYR A 577 9.56 -1.09 8.64
C TYR A 577 8.29 -0.48 8.01
N GLU A 578 8.37 0.67 7.34
CA GLU A 578 7.24 1.20 6.53
C GLU A 578 6.98 0.33 5.31
N ASP A 579 8.03 -0.20 4.69
CA ASP A 579 7.94 -1.09 3.53
C ASP A 579 7.37 -2.47 3.91
N ALA A 580 7.63 -2.97 5.13
CA ALA A 580 6.99 -4.16 5.68
C ALA A 580 5.47 -3.94 5.85
N ILE A 581 5.03 -2.80 6.39
CA ILE A 581 3.61 -2.48 6.61
C ILE A 581 2.81 -2.47 5.30
N LYS A 582 3.41 -2.04 4.18
CA LYS A 582 2.77 -2.09 2.86
C LYS A 582 2.43 -3.52 2.43
N LYS A 583 3.21 -4.51 2.89
CA LYS A 583 3.10 -5.94 2.55
C LYS A 583 2.25 -6.76 3.52
N ILE A 584 2.15 -6.39 4.79
CA ILE A 584 1.37 -7.12 5.83
C ILE A 584 0.00 -7.53 5.29
N ASP A 585 -0.32 -8.82 5.40
CA ASP A 585 -1.70 -9.27 5.29
C ASP A 585 -2.47 -8.87 6.55
N ILE A 586 -3.58 -8.17 6.35
CA ILE A 586 -4.33 -7.49 7.41
C ILE A 586 -5.57 -8.28 7.83
N ASP A 587 -6.02 -9.24 7.01
CA ASP A 587 -7.17 -10.12 7.28
C ASP A 587 -6.77 -11.59 7.11
N GLY A 588 -5.55 -11.95 7.54
CA GLY A 588 -5.00 -13.30 7.39
C GLY A 588 -5.72 -14.38 8.20
N ASN A 589 -6.61 -14.00 9.11
CA ASN A 589 -7.56 -14.87 9.80
C ASN A 589 -8.94 -14.95 9.10
N GLY A 590 -9.16 -14.11 8.08
CA GLY A 590 -10.38 -14.00 7.30
C GLY A 590 -11.62 -13.46 8.05
N LEU A 591 -11.46 -12.83 9.20
CA LEU A 591 -12.59 -12.35 10.01
C LEU A 591 -13.38 -11.23 9.33
N PHE A 592 -12.70 -10.33 8.62
CA PHE A 592 -13.36 -9.27 7.86
C PHE A 592 -14.02 -9.82 6.58
N ILE A 593 -13.36 -10.68 5.81
CA ILE A 593 -13.99 -11.29 4.63
C ILE A 593 -15.19 -12.19 5.01
N ASN A 594 -15.16 -12.87 6.16
CA ASN A 594 -16.32 -13.56 6.73
C ASN A 594 -17.44 -12.56 7.05
N SER A 595 -17.13 -11.48 7.78
CA SER A 595 -18.12 -10.44 8.12
C SER A 595 -18.74 -9.76 6.90
N VAL A 596 -17.99 -9.62 5.81
CA VAL A 596 -18.49 -9.12 4.52
C VAL A 596 -19.35 -10.18 3.82
N PHE A 597 -18.99 -11.46 3.91
CA PHE A 597 -19.80 -12.56 3.36
C PHE A 597 -21.13 -12.72 4.11
N GLU A 598 -21.15 -12.62 5.44
CA GLU A 598 -22.33 -12.61 6.30
C GLU A 598 -23.30 -11.48 5.90
N GLU A 599 -22.85 -10.22 5.98
CA GLU A 599 -23.69 -9.04 5.71
C GLU A 599 -24.15 -8.96 4.24
N LEU A 600 -23.46 -9.62 3.31
CA LEU A 600 -23.85 -9.67 1.90
C LEU A 600 -24.45 -11.02 1.49
N GLY A 601 -24.62 -11.97 2.40
CA GLY A 601 -24.88 -13.38 2.09
C GLY A 601 -26.08 -13.59 1.17
N SER A 602 -27.22 -12.98 1.49
CA SER A 602 -28.43 -13.02 0.66
C SER A 602 -28.21 -12.51 -0.79
N SER A 603 -27.31 -11.55 -0.99
CA SER A 603 -26.94 -11.00 -2.30
C SER A 603 -25.77 -11.73 -2.99
N ILE A 604 -25.04 -12.58 -2.27
CA ILE A 604 -23.95 -13.41 -2.80
C ILE A 604 -24.48 -14.79 -3.22
N ILE A 605 -25.32 -15.41 -2.38
CA ILE A 605 -25.97 -16.70 -2.62
C ILE A 605 -26.86 -16.62 -3.86
N SER A 606 -27.69 -15.57 -3.98
CA SER A 606 -28.51 -15.31 -5.17
C SER A 606 -27.73 -15.06 -6.46
N MET A 607 -26.42 -14.76 -6.36
CA MET A 607 -25.52 -14.65 -7.52
C MET A 607 -24.65 -15.91 -7.74
N CYS A 608 -24.76 -16.94 -6.89
CA CYS A 608 -23.93 -18.15 -6.91
C CYS A 608 -22.41 -17.88 -6.87
N VAL A 609 -21.99 -16.91 -6.05
CA VAL A 609 -20.60 -16.42 -5.97
C VAL A 609 -19.91 -17.02 -4.74
N THR A 610 -18.77 -17.69 -4.94
CA THR A 610 -17.99 -18.29 -3.84
C THR A 610 -17.21 -17.22 -3.06
N LYS A 611 -17.00 -17.44 -1.75
CA LYS A 611 -16.20 -16.56 -0.88
C LYS A 611 -14.85 -16.18 -1.51
N SER A 612 -14.16 -17.14 -2.14
CA SER A 612 -12.88 -16.98 -2.83
C SER A 612 -12.89 -16.00 -4.01
N SER A 613 -14.06 -15.69 -4.58
CA SER A 613 -14.21 -14.77 -5.72
C SER A 613 -14.60 -13.33 -5.34
N LEU A 614 -14.69 -13.05 -4.03
CA LEU A 614 -15.06 -11.73 -3.49
C LEU A 614 -13.84 -10.80 -3.38
N SER A 615 -13.60 -9.96 -4.40
CA SER A 615 -12.44 -9.06 -4.39
C SER A 615 -12.69 -7.81 -3.54
N ILE A 616 -12.14 -7.81 -2.31
CA ILE A 616 -12.11 -6.67 -1.37
C ILE A 616 -10.73 -5.99 -1.24
N SER A 617 -9.84 -6.24 -2.21
CA SER A 617 -8.48 -5.72 -2.27
C SER A 617 -8.38 -4.20 -2.20
N LYS A 618 -9.35 -3.43 -2.73
CA LYS A 618 -9.35 -1.96 -2.62
C LYS A 618 -9.66 -1.51 -1.20
N THR A 619 -10.58 -2.17 -0.49
CA THR A 619 -10.81 -1.93 0.94
C THR A 619 -9.54 -2.22 1.73
N TYR A 620 -8.86 -3.34 1.47
CA TYR A 620 -7.58 -3.65 2.13
C TYR A 620 -6.48 -2.63 1.83
N SER A 621 -6.34 -2.19 0.59
CA SER A 621 -5.39 -1.14 0.18
C SER A 621 -5.67 0.18 0.90
N ASN A 622 -6.95 0.57 1.01
CA ASN A 622 -7.37 1.76 1.76
C ASN A 622 -7.05 1.62 3.26
N VAL A 623 -7.29 0.45 3.86
CA VAL A 623 -6.97 0.16 5.27
C VAL A 623 -5.46 0.17 5.53
N ARG A 624 -4.64 -0.49 4.70
CA ARG A 624 -3.17 -0.41 4.81
C ARG A 624 -2.66 1.03 4.69
N LYS A 625 -3.23 1.83 3.77
CA LYS A 625 -2.89 3.26 3.63
C LYS A 625 -3.29 4.07 4.87
N TYR A 626 -4.47 3.82 5.45
CA TYR A 626 -4.90 4.45 6.70
C TYR A 626 -3.96 4.11 7.87
N ILE A 627 -3.64 2.83 8.04
CA ILE A 627 -2.72 2.34 9.07
C ILE A 627 -1.34 2.97 8.90
N LEU A 628 -0.74 2.88 7.71
CA LEU A 628 0.57 3.46 7.40
C LEU A 628 0.61 4.97 7.70
N ASN A 629 -0.42 5.72 7.30
CA ASN A 629 -0.53 7.15 7.60
C ASN A 629 -0.61 7.46 9.11
N LYS A 630 -1.16 6.55 9.93
CA LYS A 630 -1.23 6.73 11.39
C LYS A 630 0.07 6.34 12.10
N VAL A 631 0.79 5.31 11.63
CA VAL A 631 2.00 4.80 12.31
C VAL A 631 3.31 5.39 11.79
N SER A 632 3.38 5.82 10.53
CA SER A 632 4.60 6.32 9.87
C SER A 632 5.33 7.46 10.62
N PRO A 633 4.66 8.48 11.20
CA PRO A 633 5.33 9.51 11.99
C PRO A 633 6.14 8.91 13.16
N TYR A 634 5.48 8.10 13.99
CA TYR A 634 6.10 7.44 15.13
C TYR A 634 7.24 6.50 14.74
N ILE A 635 7.13 5.80 13.60
CA ILE A 635 8.23 4.96 13.07
C ILE A 635 9.46 5.82 12.76
N ARG A 636 9.28 6.98 12.12
CA ARG A 636 10.38 7.90 11.78
C ARG A 636 11.01 8.48 13.05
N ASP A 637 10.20 8.90 14.01
CA ASP A 637 10.65 9.46 15.28
C ASP A 637 11.48 8.45 16.08
N ILE A 638 11.03 7.19 16.18
CA ILE A 638 11.75 6.12 16.88
C ILE A 638 13.08 5.81 16.19
N ILE A 639 13.09 5.76 14.85
CA ILE A 639 14.28 5.40 14.07
C ILE A 639 15.39 6.44 14.17
N ASN A 640 15.07 7.72 14.40
CA ASN A 640 16.10 8.76 14.56
C ASN A 640 17.10 8.46 15.71
N TYR A 641 16.73 7.64 16.71
CA TYR A 641 17.61 7.20 17.79
C TYR A 641 17.72 5.67 17.97
N ALA A 642 16.84 4.87 17.34
CA ALA A 642 16.82 3.40 17.44
C ALA A 642 16.89 2.69 16.07
N ASP A 643 17.56 3.30 15.08
CA ASP A 643 17.90 2.64 13.81
C ASP A 643 18.89 1.46 14.00
N VAL A 644 19.00 0.61 12.99
CA VAL A 644 20.05 -0.43 12.97
C VAL A 644 21.38 0.18 12.54
N SER A 645 22.41 0.01 13.38
CA SER A 645 23.80 0.32 13.05
C SER A 645 24.34 -0.66 12.01
N ILE A 646 24.51 -0.18 10.77
CA ILE A 646 25.18 -0.92 9.70
C ILE A 646 26.68 -0.59 9.78
N THR A 647 27.50 -1.58 10.09
CA THR A 647 28.97 -1.44 10.12
C THR A 647 29.62 -2.14 8.93
N HIS A 648 30.91 -1.89 8.72
CA HIS A 648 31.71 -2.65 7.75
C HIS A 648 31.84 -4.12 8.19
N GLY A 649 31.99 -5.02 7.22
CA GLY A 649 32.02 -6.47 7.44
C GLY A 649 30.64 -7.13 7.55
N MET A 650 29.59 -6.41 7.97
CA MET A 650 28.23 -6.99 8.08
C MET A 650 27.68 -7.47 6.74
N TYR A 651 26.97 -8.60 6.76
CA TYR A 651 26.30 -9.16 5.59
C TYR A 651 24.80 -8.84 5.57
N ILE A 652 24.16 -8.80 4.39
CA ILE A 652 22.72 -8.49 4.26
C ILE A 652 21.81 -9.37 5.15
N PRO A 653 22.01 -10.69 5.30
CA PRO A 653 21.19 -11.51 6.21
C PRO A 653 21.36 -11.17 7.70
N GLU A 654 22.56 -10.71 8.08
CA GLU A 654 22.88 -10.28 9.45
C GLU A 654 22.25 -8.91 9.76
N ILE A 655 22.29 -7.97 8.81
CA ILE A 655 21.59 -6.69 8.97
C ILE A 655 20.07 -6.92 9.05
N ASN A 656 19.51 -7.83 8.25
CA ASN A 656 18.09 -8.18 8.39
C ASN A 656 17.78 -8.83 9.75
N HIS A 657 18.66 -9.71 10.24
CA HIS A 657 18.53 -10.25 11.60
C HIS A 657 18.49 -9.13 12.64
N ASN A 658 19.37 -8.13 12.51
CA ASN A 658 19.42 -6.96 13.41
C ASN A 658 18.15 -6.09 13.30
N CYS A 659 17.56 -5.93 12.11
CA CYS A 659 16.25 -5.29 11.94
C CYS A 659 15.12 -6.06 12.65
N ILE A 660 15.13 -7.39 12.56
CA ILE A 660 14.14 -8.27 13.20
C ILE A 660 14.35 -8.35 14.72
N SER A 661 15.58 -8.22 15.21
CA SER A 661 15.94 -8.32 16.63
C SER A 661 16.01 -6.97 17.36
N ASN A 662 15.64 -5.85 16.71
CA ASN A 662 15.71 -4.50 17.28
C ASN A 662 14.65 -4.26 18.37
N LYS A 663 14.91 -4.78 19.58
CA LYS A 663 14.02 -4.67 20.74
C LYS A 663 13.66 -3.22 21.08
N VAL A 664 14.61 -2.29 20.97
CA VAL A 664 14.40 -0.87 21.32
C VAL A 664 13.39 -0.22 20.37
N PHE A 665 13.46 -0.53 19.07
CA PHE A 665 12.43 -0.13 18.11
C PHE A 665 11.08 -0.77 18.45
N PHE A 666 11.02 -2.09 18.58
CA PHE A 666 9.74 -2.80 18.74
C PHE A 666 9.02 -2.52 20.07
N GLU A 667 9.74 -2.35 21.19
CA GLU A 667 9.14 -2.05 22.50
C GLU A 667 8.49 -0.65 22.49
N LYS A 668 9.21 0.39 22.02
CA LYS A 668 8.63 1.75 21.85
C LYS A 668 7.57 1.83 20.77
N PHE A 669 7.69 1.05 19.71
CA PHE A 669 6.68 1.01 18.64
C PHE A 669 5.38 0.37 19.13
N ASN A 670 5.44 -0.66 19.99
CA ASN A 670 4.25 -1.22 20.63
C ASN A 670 3.53 -0.16 21.49
N GLU A 671 4.24 0.62 22.30
CA GLU A 671 3.66 1.70 23.11
C GLU A 671 2.86 2.70 22.25
N LYS A 672 3.38 3.05 21.07
CA LYS A 672 2.69 3.93 20.12
C LYS A 672 1.55 3.24 19.35
N CYS A 673 1.64 1.94 19.07
CA CYS A 673 0.48 1.16 18.61
C CYS A 673 -0.66 1.19 19.63
N ASP A 674 -0.37 0.96 20.92
CA ASP A 674 -1.36 1.01 22.01
C ASP A 674 -1.98 2.42 22.20
N GLU A 675 -1.23 3.49 21.94
CA GLU A 675 -1.74 4.87 21.90
C GLU A 675 -2.69 5.09 20.70
N ILE A 676 -2.27 4.71 19.50
CA ILE A 676 -3.06 4.85 18.27
C ILE A 676 -4.37 4.05 18.34
N VAL A 677 -4.35 2.84 18.91
CA VAL A 677 -5.55 1.99 19.08
C VAL A 677 -6.58 2.67 19.98
N LYS A 678 -6.18 3.23 21.13
CA LYS A 678 -7.08 4.01 22.01
C LYS A 678 -7.70 5.19 21.25
N ASN A 679 -6.87 5.96 20.55
CA ASN A 679 -7.32 7.11 19.76
C ASN A 679 -8.30 6.69 18.65
N ILE A 680 -8.13 5.51 18.05
CA ILE A 680 -9.05 4.97 17.03
C ILE A 680 -10.36 4.48 17.64
N HIS A 681 -10.37 3.92 18.85
CA HIS A 681 -11.61 3.54 19.54
C HIS A 681 -12.54 4.75 19.76
N LEU A 682 -12.00 5.95 19.99
CA LEU A 682 -12.77 7.20 20.13
C LEU A 682 -13.38 7.73 18.82
N ILE A 683 -12.92 7.29 17.65
CA ILE A 683 -13.42 7.78 16.36
C ILE A 683 -14.79 7.14 16.03
N PRO A 684 -15.83 7.91 15.68
CA PRO A 684 -17.12 7.37 15.22
C PRO A 684 -17.00 6.40 14.04
N ASN A 685 -17.89 5.39 13.99
CA ASN A 685 -17.77 4.29 13.02
C ASN A 685 -17.94 4.76 11.57
N ASP A 686 -18.83 5.73 11.32
CA ASP A 686 -19.11 6.33 10.02
C ASP A 686 -17.87 6.99 9.37
N TYR A 687 -16.89 7.45 10.16
CA TYR A 687 -15.62 7.98 9.62
C TYR A 687 -14.89 6.95 8.73
N PHE A 688 -14.97 5.67 9.09
CA PHE A 688 -14.34 4.56 8.36
C PHE A 688 -15.10 4.15 7.09
N LEU A 689 -16.29 4.72 6.84
CA LEU A 689 -17.10 4.51 5.63
C LEU A 689 -16.29 4.79 4.36
N SER A 690 -15.42 5.81 4.40
CA SER A 690 -14.53 6.21 3.32
C SER A 690 -13.58 5.11 2.84
N LEU A 691 -13.18 4.20 3.73
CA LEU A 691 -12.23 3.12 3.44
C LEU A 691 -12.87 1.94 2.70
N ILE A 692 -14.17 1.70 2.90
CA ILE A 692 -14.91 0.58 2.31
C ILE A 692 -15.24 0.91 0.84
N GLN A 693 -14.84 0.05 -0.09
CA GLN A 693 -15.18 0.22 -1.51
C GLN A 693 -16.70 0.29 -1.75
N SER A 694 -17.15 1.13 -2.70
CA SER A 694 -18.58 1.33 -2.98
C SER A 694 -19.22 0.18 -3.78
N ASN A 695 -18.40 -0.56 -4.52
CA ASN A 695 -18.78 -1.74 -5.29
C ASN A 695 -17.74 -2.83 -5.03
N ILE A 696 -18.18 -4.07 -4.79
CA ILE A 696 -17.32 -5.25 -4.73
C ILE A 696 -17.24 -5.89 -6.11
N ASN A 697 -16.04 -6.22 -6.57
CA ASN A 697 -15.84 -6.95 -7.81
C ASN A 697 -15.91 -8.46 -7.53
N LEU A 698 -16.89 -9.15 -8.09
CA LEU A 698 -17.16 -10.58 -7.89
C LEU A 698 -16.49 -11.43 -8.98
N GLY A 699 -15.23 -11.10 -9.30
CA GLY A 699 -14.50 -11.68 -10.42
C GLY A 699 -15.29 -11.56 -11.73
N SER A 700 -15.52 -12.69 -12.39
CA SER A 700 -16.29 -12.75 -13.63
C SER A 700 -17.78 -12.45 -13.43
N ALA A 701 -18.37 -12.66 -12.25
CA ALA A 701 -19.81 -12.49 -12.00
C ALA A 701 -20.28 -11.02 -12.07
N GLY A 702 -19.38 -10.05 -12.00
CA GLY A 702 -19.68 -8.62 -12.17
C GLY A 702 -19.37 -7.79 -10.93
N ARG A 703 -20.15 -6.72 -10.69
CA ARG A 703 -19.94 -5.80 -9.56
C ARG A 703 -21.20 -5.68 -8.69
N LEU A 704 -21.07 -6.03 -7.41
CA LEU A 704 -22.12 -5.85 -6.41
C LEU A 704 -21.99 -4.46 -5.78
N LYS A 705 -22.97 -3.59 -6.00
CA LYS A 705 -23.03 -2.26 -5.38
C LYS A 705 -23.50 -2.40 -3.92
N ILE A 706 -22.64 -2.07 -2.97
CA ILE A 706 -22.90 -2.28 -1.53
C ILE A 706 -23.24 -1.00 -0.77
N THR A 707 -23.51 0.12 -1.45
CA THR A 707 -23.64 1.47 -0.87
C THR A 707 -24.45 1.54 0.42
N ASN A 708 -25.57 0.83 0.48
CA ASN A 708 -26.52 0.89 1.60
C ASN A 708 -26.13 -0.05 2.76
N ARG A 709 -25.28 -1.06 2.53
CA ARG A 709 -24.80 -2.00 3.55
C ARG A 709 -23.42 -1.62 4.14
N ARG A 710 -22.67 -0.71 3.50
CA ARG A 710 -21.35 -0.23 3.97
C ARG A 710 -21.36 0.24 5.42
N ASN A 711 -22.42 0.93 5.87
CA ASN A 711 -22.52 1.48 7.24
C ASN A 711 -22.39 0.39 8.32
N LYS A 712 -22.90 -0.82 8.07
CA LYS A 712 -22.77 -1.95 8.99
C LYS A 712 -21.36 -2.56 8.99
N LEU A 713 -20.66 -2.49 7.86
CA LEU A 713 -19.27 -2.95 7.74
C LEU A 713 -18.26 -1.97 8.39
N CYS A 714 -18.67 -0.74 8.73
CA CYS A 714 -17.81 0.26 9.35
C CYS A 714 -17.22 -0.19 10.70
N SER A 715 -18.02 -0.81 11.57
CA SER A 715 -17.55 -1.35 12.85
C SER A 715 -16.55 -2.49 12.64
N LYS A 716 -16.79 -3.36 11.64
CA LYS A 716 -15.90 -4.45 11.25
C LYS A 716 -14.57 -3.93 10.66
N VAL A 717 -14.58 -2.84 9.87
CA VAL A 717 -13.35 -2.15 9.41
C VAL A 717 -12.60 -1.49 10.57
N LYS A 718 -13.30 -0.83 11.49
CA LYS A 718 -12.69 -0.24 12.70
C LYS A 718 -12.00 -1.33 13.53
N PHE A 719 -12.66 -2.47 13.74
CA PHE A 719 -12.08 -3.64 14.40
C PHE A 719 -10.82 -4.15 13.69
N LEU A 720 -10.91 -4.40 12.37
CA LEU A 720 -9.78 -4.83 11.54
C LEU A 720 -8.56 -3.89 11.66
N ILE A 721 -8.79 -2.58 11.68
CA ILE A 721 -7.76 -1.57 11.89
C ILE A 721 -7.14 -1.69 13.29
N THR A 722 -7.95 -1.80 14.34
CA THR A 722 -7.44 -1.91 15.72
C THR A 722 -6.70 -3.22 15.97
N GLU A 723 -7.17 -4.33 15.42
CA GLU A 723 -6.50 -5.64 15.49
C GLU A 723 -5.15 -5.60 14.73
N THR A 724 -5.14 -5.07 13.51
CA THR A 724 -3.92 -4.95 12.70
C THR A 724 -2.88 -4.07 13.37
N ILE A 725 -3.28 -2.92 13.95
CA ILE A 725 -2.34 -2.02 14.65
C ILE A 725 -1.83 -2.65 15.96
N SER A 726 -2.68 -3.34 16.73
CA SER A 726 -2.27 -4.05 17.95
C SER A 726 -1.25 -5.16 17.66
N ASN A 727 -1.40 -5.84 16.52
CA ASN A 727 -0.49 -6.91 16.10
C ASN A 727 0.71 -6.42 15.27
N LEU A 728 0.77 -5.14 14.89
CA LEU A 728 1.73 -4.62 13.91
C LEU A 728 3.21 -4.87 14.28
N PRO A 729 3.68 -4.74 15.54
CA PRO A 729 5.06 -5.07 15.90
C PRO A 729 5.44 -6.53 15.55
N ASN A 730 4.54 -7.48 15.83
CA ASN A 730 4.74 -8.90 15.50
C ASN A 730 4.65 -9.13 13.98
N SER A 731 3.65 -8.53 13.31
CA SER A 731 3.44 -8.67 11.88
C SER A 731 4.60 -8.11 11.05
N ILE A 732 5.19 -6.99 11.46
CA ILE A 732 6.44 -6.44 10.87
C ILE A 732 7.59 -7.43 11.08
N GLY A 733 7.82 -7.90 12.31
CA GLY A 733 8.88 -8.86 12.63
C GLY A 733 8.73 -10.25 11.99
N HIS A 734 7.52 -10.58 11.50
CA HIS A 734 7.23 -11.76 10.68
C HIS A 734 7.48 -11.46 9.19
N GLU A 735 6.96 -10.37 8.66
CA GLU A 735 7.05 -10.03 7.23
C GLU A 735 8.49 -9.76 6.79
N LEU A 736 9.32 -9.12 7.64
CA LEU A 736 10.76 -8.95 7.42
C LEU A 736 11.53 -10.28 7.27
N ARG A 737 11.00 -11.41 7.75
CA ARG A 737 11.60 -12.75 7.54
C ARG A 737 11.32 -13.30 6.15
N LYS A 738 10.24 -12.85 5.49
CA LYS A 738 9.86 -13.25 4.13
C LYS A 738 10.53 -12.40 3.05
N PHE A 739 11.07 -11.23 3.41
CA PHE A 739 11.64 -10.28 2.46
C PHE A 739 12.75 -10.92 1.62
N LYS A 740 12.63 -10.79 0.29
CA LYS A 740 13.67 -11.22 -0.66
C LYS A 740 14.91 -10.31 -0.48
N GLN A 741 16.11 -10.79 -0.82
CA GLN A 741 17.36 -10.02 -0.59
C GLN A 741 17.34 -8.63 -1.25
N SER A 742 16.73 -8.51 -2.43
CA SER A 742 16.49 -7.24 -3.13
C SER A 742 15.60 -6.27 -2.36
N GLU A 743 14.64 -6.77 -1.59
CA GLU A 743 13.69 -5.97 -0.81
C GLU A 743 14.33 -5.46 0.48
N ILE A 744 15.16 -6.30 1.13
CA ILE A 744 16.03 -5.91 2.24
C ILE A 744 16.98 -4.79 1.77
N ILE A 745 17.58 -4.93 0.59
CA ILE A 745 18.46 -3.92 0.00
C ILE A 745 17.70 -2.61 -0.27
N ASN A 746 16.54 -2.65 -0.92
CA ASN A 746 15.76 -1.46 -1.24
C ASN A 746 15.15 -0.76 0.00
N GLY A 747 14.88 -1.50 1.07
CA GLY A 747 14.38 -0.96 2.35
C GLY A 747 15.46 -0.34 3.25
N LEU A 748 16.73 -0.73 3.06
CA LEU A 748 17.86 -0.27 3.89
C LEU A 748 18.84 0.65 3.18
N PHE A 749 18.90 0.61 1.85
CA PHE A 749 19.84 1.38 1.03
C PHE A 749 19.11 2.13 -0.08
N SER A 750 19.64 3.29 -0.44
CA SER A 750 19.20 4.06 -1.62
C SER A 750 20.34 4.22 -2.60
N LYS A 751 20.03 4.06 -3.90
CA LYS A 751 20.99 4.21 -4.99
C LYS A 751 21.17 5.69 -5.33
N VAL A 752 22.21 6.32 -4.78
CA VAL A 752 22.53 7.74 -4.93
C VAL A 752 23.81 7.86 -5.77
N HIS A 753 23.74 8.59 -6.89
CA HIS A 753 24.81 8.75 -7.91
C HIS A 753 25.46 7.44 -8.40
N GLY A 754 24.75 6.31 -8.27
CA GLY A 754 25.19 4.96 -8.64
C GLY A 754 25.58 4.06 -7.47
N ILE A 755 25.84 4.61 -6.28
CA ILE A 755 26.27 3.88 -5.08
C ILE A 755 25.06 3.62 -4.15
N HIS A 756 25.00 2.45 -3.52
CA HIS A 756 23.96 2.12 -2.54
C HIS A 756 24.40 2.58 -1.14
N ILE A 757 23.93 3.75 -0.72
CA ILE A 757 24.22 4.36 0.57
C ILE A 757 23.14 3.90 1.58
N PRO A 758 23.49 3.57 2.84
CA PRO A 758 22.50 3.29 3.88
C PRO A 758 21.51 4.45 4.05
N LYS A 759 20.20 4.15 4.07
CA LYS A 759 19.16 5.15 4.36
C LYS A 759 19.34 5.78 5.75
N SER A 760 19.92 5.05 6.70
CA SER A 760 20.30 5.55 8.02
C SER A 760 21.39 6.63 7.95
N SER A 761 22.40 6.46 7.10
CA SER A 761 23.40 7.51 6.80
C SER A 761 22.75 8.71 6.09
N ILE A 762 21.85 8.49 5.12
CA ILE A 762 21.14 9.59 4.44
C ILE A 762 20.27 10.39 5.43
N ARG A 763 19.54 9.72 6.35
CA ARG A 763 18.79 10.40 7.42
C ARG A 763 19.69 11.24 8.31
N LYS A 764 20.87 10.74 8.71
CA LYS A 764 21.86 11.50 9.49
C LYS A 764 22.43 12.69 8.71
N MET A 765 22.69 12.55 7.41
CA MET A 765 23.11 13.64 6.54
C MET A 765 22.01 14.71 6.42
N ILE A 766 20.74 14.32 6.27
CA ILE A 766 19.61 15.26 6.26
C ILE A 766 19.49 16.01 7.59
N LEU A 767 19.60 15.34 8.73
CA LEU A 767 19.64 16.01 10.04
C LEU A 767 20.84 16.96 10.18
N TYR A 768 21.99 16.60 9.62
CA TYR A 768 23.17 17.46 9.55
C TYR A 768 22.94 18.70 8.67
N PHE A 769 22.36 18.56 7.48
CA PHE A 769 22.04 19.70 6.60
C PHE A 769 20.95 20.60 7.19
N ASN A 770 19.92 20.03 7.82
CA ASN A 770 18.84 20.78 8.49
C ASN A 770 19.34 21.57 9.72
N SER A 771 20.46 21.16 10.33
CA SER A 771 21.10 21.87 11.45
C SER A 771 22.26 22.77 11.03
N ASN A 772 22.68 22.68 9.77
CA ASN A 772 23.70 23.54 9.15
C ASN A 772 23.02 24.29 7.99
N GLU A 773 22.01 25.09 8.34
CA GLU A 773 21.35 26.02 7.44
C GLU A 773 22.37 26.94 6.75
N LEU A 774 22.08 27.32 5.50
CA LEU A 774 23.05 28.03 4.68
C LEU A 774 22.91 29.55 4.96
N PRO A 775 23.96 30.25 5.42
CA PRO A 775 23.88 31.69 5.61
C PRO A 775 23.54 32.39 4.30
N ASN A 776 22.91 33.56 4.40
CA ASN A 776 22.24 34.24 3.29
C ASN A 776 23.08 34.42 2.01
N ASN A 777 24.39 34.45 2.15
CA ASN A 777 25.36 34.54 1.06
C ASN A 777 25.81 33.15 0.64
N ALA A 778 25.05 32.51 -0.28
CA ALA A 778 25.37 31.18 -0.83
C ALA A 778 26.69 31.12 -1.65
N SER A 779 27.38 32.26 -1.77
CA SER A 779 28.73 32.43 -2.31
C SER A 779 29.85 32.19 -1.30
N ASP A 780 29.57 32.00 0.00
CA ASP A 780 30.62 31.72 0.99
C ASP A 780 31.25 30.32 0.80
N LEU A 781 32.33 30.32 0.03
CA LEU A 781 33.17 29.15 -0.24
C LEU A 781 33.83 28.62 1.06
N CYS A 782 34.02 29.44 2.09
CA CYS A 782 34.57 29.00 3.37
C CYS A 782 33.56 28.11 4.12
N PHE A 783 32.31 28.57 4.27
CA PHE A 783 31.23 27.76 4.81
C PHE A 783 31.00 26.48 4.00
N LEU A 784 30.93 26.57 2.68
CA LEU A 784 30.74 25.39 1.82
C LEU A 784 31.91 24.39 1.91
N ASN A 785 33.16 24.86 2.03
CA ASN A 785 34.31 23.98 2.25
C ASN A 785 34.30 23.36 3.66
N ASN A 786 33.83 24.06 4.68
CA ASN A 786 33.64 23.51 6.02
C ASN A 786 32.53 22.42 6.03
N LEU A 787 31.39 22.66 5.36
CA LEU A 787 30.35 21.65 5.17
C LEU A 787 30.88 20.43 4.40
N LEU A 788 31.57 20.66 3.27
CA LEU A 788 32.18 19.60 2.47
C LEU A 788 33.14 18.74 3.30
N THR A 789 33.96 19.36 4.15
CA THR A 789 34.92 18.64 5.00
C THR A 789 34.21 17.79 6.06
N ARG A 790 33.15 18.31 6.71
CA ARG A 790 32.32 17.54 7.67
C ARG A 790 31.55 16.40 7.00
N LEU A 791 30.99 16.66 5.82
CA LEU A 791 30.26 15.68 5.01
C LEU A 791 31.18 14.56 4.50
N LEU A 792 32.38 14.90 4.03
CA LEU A 792 33.43 13.96 3.63
C LEU A 792 33.81 13.02 4.77
N ASN A 793 33.96 13.54 5.99
CA ASN A 793 34.22 12.72 7.16
C ASN A 793 33.08 11.71 7.42
N GLN A 794 31.81 12.15 7.37
CA GLN A 794 30.66 11.24 7.54
C GLN A 794 30.53 10.18 6.43
N ILE A 795 30.87 10.53 5.19
CA ILE A 795 30.82 9.62 4.03
C ILE A 795 31.97 8.61 4.08
N THR A 796 33.17 9.04 4.46
CA THR A 796 34.34 8.16 4.59
C THR A 796 34.12 7.08 5.66
N ILE A 797 33.44 7.40 6.76
CA ILE A 797 33.06 6.44 7.82
C ILE A 797 31.73 5.71 7.57
N SER A 798 31.04 5.99 6.46
CA SER A 798 29.80 5.28 6.09
C SER A 798 30.11 4.07 5.20
N PRO A 799 29.80 2.83 5.62
CA PRO A 799 29.90 1.68 4.73
C PRO A 799 28.85 1.76 3.62
N VAL A 800 29.22 1.40 2.39
CA VAL A 800 28.30 1.32 1.25
C VAL A 800 28.19 -0.10 0.70
N LEU A 801 27.03 -0.41 0.13
CA LEU A 801 26.76 -1.72 -0.45
C LEU A 801 27.25 -1.79 -1.91
N HIS A 802 28.23 -2.66 -2.17
CA HIS A 802 28.71 -2.96 -3.51
C HIS A 802 28.84 -4.48 -3.71
N LYS A 803 28.20 -5.01 -4.77
CA LYS A 803 28.19 -6.44 -5.13
C LYS A 803 27.93 -7.38 -3.91
N GLY A 804 26.95 -7.01 -3.07
CA GLY A 804 26.54 -7.79 -1.90
C GLY A 804 27.37 -7.61 -0.62
N LYS A 805 28.48 -6.84 -0.66
CA LYS A 805 29.38 -6.61 0.48
C LYS A 805 29.33 -5.15 0.95
N MET A 806 29.55 -4.92 2.26
CA MET A 806 29.75 -3.59 2.84
C MET A 806 31.22 -3.19 2.73
N ILE A 807 31.51 -2.11 2.01
CA ILE A 807 32.87 -1.62 1.74
C ILE A 807 32.93 -0.13 2.07
N TYR A 808 34.06 0.37 2.56
CA TYR A 808 34.27 1.82 2.71
C TYR A 808 34.62 2.46 1.36
N ILE A 809 34.14 3.67 1.16
CA ILE A 809 34.43 4.45 -0.06
C ILE A 809 35.89 4.91 -0.02
N GLY A 810 36.60 4.79 -1.15
CA GLY A 810 37.92 5.38 -1.33
C GLY A 810 37.88 6.92 -1.26
N LYS A 811 39.00 7.53 -0.87
CA LYS A 811 39.05 8.96 -0.52
C LYS A 811 38.61 9.87 -1.67
N TYR A 812 38.97 9.55 -2.91
CA TYR A 812 38.62 10.37 -4.07
C TYR A 812 37.12 10.29 -4.37
N THR A 813 36.56 9.09 -4.39
CA THR A 813 35.13 8.86 -4.59
C THR A 813 34.30 9.45 -3.45
N ALA A 814 34.80 9.39 -2.21
CA ALA A 814 34.15 10.01 -1.06
C ALA A 814 34.06 11.54 -1.22
N GLU A 815 35.13 12.20 -1.68
CA GLU A 815 35.12 13.65 -1.95
C GLU A 815 34.13 14.01 -3.07
N LEU A 816 34.18 13.29 -4.20
CA LEU A 816 33.30 13.56 -5.35
C LEU A 816 31.83 13.31 -5.00
N LEU A 817 31.53 12.24 -4.26
CA LEU A 817 30.18 11.96 -3.74
C LEU A 817 29.72 13.04 -2.75
N SER A 818 30.62 13.56 -1.91
CA SER A 818 30.32 14.67 -1.00
C SER A 818 29.92 15.93 -1.76
N LYS A 819 30.66 16.28 -2.82
CA LYS A 819 30.35 17.43 -3.70
C LYS A 819 28.99 17.27 -4.39
N TYR A 820 28.66 16.06 -4.85
CA TYR A 820 27.36 15.75 -5.46
C TYR A 820 26.21 15.85 -4.44
N LEU A 821 26.35 15.25 -3.25
CA LEU A 821 25.33 15.30 -2.19
C LEU A 821 25.08 16.73 -1.68
N LEU A 822 26.12 17.53 -1.51
CA LEU A 822 26.00 18.95 -1.15
C LEU A 822 25.22 19.75 -2.21
N SER A 823 25.35 19.35 -3.48
CA SER A 823 24.66 19.97 -4.62
C SER A 823 23.21 19.49 -4.79
N ASP A 824 22.91 18.24 -4.43
CA ASP A 824 21.54 17.72 -4.37
C ASP A 824 20.69 18.55 -3.41
N VAL A 825 21.21 18.79 -2.21
CA VAL A 825 20.56 19.52 -1.13
C VAL A 825 20.45 21.00 -1.46
N TYR A 826 21.57 21.71 -1.54
CA TYR A 826 21.59 23.17 -1.62
C TYR A 826 21.50 23.72 -3.05
N GLY A 827 21.43 22.86 -4.08
CA GLY A 827 21.29 23.28 -5.49
C GLY A 827 22.56 23.85 -6.13
N ILE A 828 23.72 23.60 -5.51
CA ILE A 828 25.02 24.15 -5.94
C ILE A 828 25.32 23.77 -7.40
N SER A 829 25.68 24.76 -8.21
CA SER A 829 26.00 24.54 -9.62
C SER A 829 27.29 23.74 -9.80
N SER A 830 27.37 22.90 -10.82
CA SER A 830 28.56 22.09 -11.13
C SER A 830 29.81 22.94 -11.41
N LYS A 831 29.65 24.20 -11.85
CA LYS A 831 30.73 25.18 -11.99
C LYS A 831 31.50 25.42 -10.68
N LEU A 832 30.86 25.23 -9.52
CA LEU A 832 31.47 25.40 -8.20
C LEU A 832 32.17 24.13 -7.68
N HIS A 833 31.89 22.93 -8.24
CA HIS A 833 32.52 21.66 -7.78
C HIS A 833 34.04 21.70 -7.86
N ASN A 834 34.59 22.42 -8.84
CA ASN A 834 36.02 22.61 -9.06
C ASN A 834 36.64 23.67 -8.13
N LYS A 835 35.82 24.55 -7.52
CA LYS A 835 36.25 25.54 -6.52
C LYS A 835 36.17 25.01 -5.09
N LEU A 836 35.31 24.03 -4.85
CA LEU A 836 35.18 23.41 -3.53
C LEU A 836 36.37 22.50 -3.24
N THR A 837 37.05 22.73 -2.12
CA THR A 837 38.23 22.01 -1.66
C THR A 837 38.10 21.67 -0.18
N PRO A 838 38.20 20.39 0.23
CA PRO A 838 38.19 20.05 1.65
C PRO A 838 39.35 20.74 2.37
N ARG A 839 39.08 21.39 3.50
CA ARG A 839 40.13 21.94 4.34
C ARG A 839 40.91 20.77 4.97
N ARG A 840 42.24 20.84 4.94
CA ARG A 840 43.08 19.95 5.75
C ARG A 840 42.80 20.29 7.21
N ILE A 841 42.10 19.39 7.91
CA ILE A 841 42.03 19.40 9.36
C ILE A 841 43.45 19.11 9.87
N SER A 842 44.02 20.01 10.68
CA SER A 842 45.18 19.68 11.49
C SER A 842 44.75 18.73 12.61
N ASP A 843 45.57 17.74 12.95
CA ASP A 843 45.19 16.59 13.80
C ASP A 843 45.01 16.90 15.30
N SER A 844 44.23 17.93 15.62
CA SER A 844 43.75 18.22 16.98
C SER A 844 42.55 17.31 17.33
N PRO A 845 42.60 16.53 18.43
CA PRO A 845 41.51 15.63 18.78
C PRO A 845 40.23 16.38 19.17
N LEU A 846 39.15 16.17 18.41
CA LEU A 846 37.82 16.66 18.76
C LEU A 846 37.31 15.93 20.04
N LYS A 847 37.43 16.60 21.19
CA LYS A 847 36.84 16.18 22.47
C LYS A 847 35.31 16.18 22.41
N GLY A 848 34.72 15.09 21.91
CA GLY A 848 33.30 14.78 22.11
C GLY A 848 33.06 14.27 23.52
N GLY A 849 32.55 15.11 24.42
CA GLY A 849 32.25 14.72 25.80
C GLY A 849 30.89 14.02 25.93
N TYR A 850 30.91 12.70 26.06
CA TYR A 850 29.80 11.90 26.61
C TYR A 850 30.36 10.81 27.55
N GLU A 851 29.51 10.28 28.41
CA GLU A 851 29.90 9.84 29.76
C GLU A 851 30.56 8.45 29.84
N LYS A 852 31.33 8.23 30.92
CA LYS A 852 31.65 6.89 31.44
C LYS A 852 30.30 6.23 31.82
N THR A 853 29.99 5.00 31.45
CA THR A 853 30.65 3.77 31.94
C THR A 853 30.06 2.55 31.21
N VAL A 854 30.83 1.46 31.13
CA VAL A 854 30.42 0.07 31.41
C VAL A 854 31.70 -0.77 31.46
N VAL A 855 31.79 -1.70 32.43
CA VAL A 855 32.94 -2.61 32.58
C VAL A 855 32.89 -3.69 31.49
N ALA A 856 34.00 -3.91 30.80
CA ALA A 856 34.16 -5.01 29.85
C ALA A 856 34.66 -6.26 30.57
N ASN A 857 33.79 -7.25 30.77
CA ASN A 857 34.22 -8.59 31.19
C ASN A 857 34.78 -9.34 29.98
N THR A 858 36.05 -9.71 30.04
CA THR A 858 36.70 -10.59 29.07
C THR A 858 36.17 -12.03 29.19
N TYR A 859 35.98 -12.69 28.06
CA TYR A 859 35.81 -14.14 27.93
C TYR A 859 36.73 -14.61 26.80
N ASP A 860 37.43 -15.72 27.00
CA ASP A 860 38.39 -16.24 26.01
C ASP A 860 37.71 -16.87 24.80
N ASP A 861 38.06 -16.39 23.60
CA ASP A 861 37.72 -17.05 22.33
C ASP A 861 38.72 -18.19 22.05
N THR A 862 38.35 -19.41 22.43
CA THR A 862 39.18 -20.61 22.18
C THR A 862 39.20 -20.94 20.69
N LYS A 863 40.35 -20.74 20.02
CA LYS A 863 40.55 -21.07 18.60
C LYS A 863 40.21 -22.53 18.28
N LEU A 864 39.21 -22.75 17.41
CA LEU A 864 39.03 -24.01 16.70
C LEU A 864 39.82 -24.03 15.38
N PRO A 865 40.44 -25.16 14.99
CA PRO A 865 41.18 -25.28 13.74
C PRO A 865 40.25 -25.29 12.52
N LEU A 866 40.76 -24.79 11.39
CA LEU A 866 40.08 -24.77 10.10
C LEU A 866 40.09 -26.18 9.48
N LEU A 867 38.92 -26.81 9.42
CA LEU A 867 38.68 -27.92 8.50
C LEU A 867 38.36 -27.39 7.09
N GLU A 868 38.66 -28.20 6.09
CA GLU A 868 38.42 -27.87 4.68
C GLU A 868 36.93 -27.63 4.40
N LYS A 869 36.63 -26.72 3.48
CA LYS A 869 35.26 -26.32 3.18
C LYS A 869 34.61 -27.32 2.21
N PRO A 870 33.59 -28.10 2.62
CA PRO A 870 32.73 -28.74 1.64
C PRO A 870 31.95 -27.68 0.86
N ILE A 871 31.70 -27.95 -0.41
CA ILE A 871 30.81 -27.16 -1.25
C ILE A 871 29.38 -27.58 -0.88
N LEU A 872 28.56 -26.70 -0.29
CA LEU A 872 27.08 -26.61 -0.47
C LEU A 872 26.41 -25.60 0.50
N ILE A 873 25.17 -25.22 0.14
CA ILE A 873 24.12 -24.54 0.94
C ILE A 873 24.46 -23.13 1.51
N PRO A 874 23.66 -22.09 1.22
CA PRO A 874 23.76 -20.79 1.91
C PRO A 874 23.32 -20.90 3.39
N PRO A 875 24.09 -20.37 4.36
CA PRO A 875 23.76 -20.47 5.78
C PRO A 875 22.54 -19.61 6.14
N GLN A 876 21.36 -20.21 6.13
CA GLN A 876 20.15 -19.60 6.68
C GLN A 876 20.19 -19.68 8.20
N LYS A 877 20.44 -18.53 8.86
CA LYS A 877 20.20 -18.33 10.30
C LYS A 877 18.69 -18.27 10.63
N SER A 878 17.92 -19.23 10.11
CA SER A 878 16.53 -19.47 10.46
C SER A 878 16.45 -19.86 11.93
N LYS A 879 15.79 -19.05 12.77
CA LYS A 879 15.42 -19.50 14.12
C LYS A 879 14.51 -20.71 13.97
N TRP A 880 14.98 -21.86 14.43
CA TRP A 880 14.20 -23.08 14.46
C TRP A 880 12.94 -22.86 15.31
N SER A 881 11.80 -23.29 14.80
CA SER A 881 10.51 -23.23 15.47
C SER A 881 9.95 -24.64 15.52
N PRO A 882 9.60 -25.16 16.71
CA PRO A 882 8.93 -26.45 16.83
C PRO A 882 7.62 -26.54 16.04
N ASP A 883 7.00 -25.42 15.69
CA ASP A 883 5.73 -25.37 14.95
C ASP A 883 5.91 -25.41 13.43
N LEU A 884 7.15 -25.27 12.94
CA LEU A 884 7.49 -25.46 11.53
C LEU A 884 7.90 -26.90 11.19
N ILE A 885 8.09 -27.77 12.21
CA ILE A 885 8.34 -29.21 12.01
C ILE A 885 7.04 -29.88 11.60
N THR A 886 6.65 -29.66 10.35
CA THR A 886 5.58 -30.40 9.70
C THR A 886 6.21 -31.56 8.95
N SER A 887 5.85 -32.79 9.32
CA SER A 887 6.12 -33.99 8.53
C SER A 887 5.22 -33.97 7.30
N ILE A 888 5.50 -33.08 6.34
CA ILE A 888 4.77 -32.97 5.08
C ILE A 888 4.95 -34.31 4.37
N ASN A 889 3.86 -35.05 4.24
CA ASN A 889 3.89 -36.34 3.57
C ASN A 889 4.29 -36.10 2.10
N ILE A 890 5.37 -36.74 1.64
CA ILE A 890 5.89 -36.51 0.28
C ILE A 890 4.84 -36.86 -0.78
N TYR A 891 3.93 -37.80 -0.49
CA TYR A 891 2.81 -38.12 -1.36
C TYR A 891 1.73 -37.02 -1.38
N GLU A 892 1.45 -36.37 -0.25
CA GLU A 892 0.55 -35.20 -0.15
C GLU A 892 1.14 -33.98 -0.87
N LEU A 893 2.43 -33.70 -0.66
CA LEU A 893 3.16 -32.68 -1.41
C LEU A 893 3.08 -32.94 -2.91
N SER A 894 3.28 -34.20 -3.32
CA SER A 894 3.24 -34.61 -4.72
C SER A 894 1.84 -34.46 -5.33
N LEU A 895 0.77 -34.80 -4.60
CA LEU A 895 -0.59 -34.54 -5.07
C LEU A 895 -0.89 -33.04 -5.13
N SER A 896 -0.37 -32.20 -4.21
CA SER A 896 -0.52 -30.74 -4.28
C SER A 896 0.09 -30.13 -5.55
N MET A 897 1.04 -30.85 -6.17
CA MET A 897 1.71 -30.49 -7.42
C MET A 897 1.12 -31.20 -8.66
N ILE A 898 -0.04 -31.87 -8.54
CA ILE A 898 -0.78 -32.41 -9.69
C ILE A 898 -1.09 -31.32 -10.72
N ASP A 899 -0.89 -31.66 -11.99
CA ASP A 899 -1.54 -30.97 -13.12
C ASP A 899 -2.70 -31.86 -13.60
N ILE A 900 -3.79 -31.24 -14.04
CA ILE A 900 -5.03 -31.95 -14.38
C ILE A 900 -4.96 -32.41 -15.83
N ASP A 901 -4.97 -33.73 -16.03
CA ASP A 901 -5.14 -34.34 -17.35
C ASP A 901 -6.52 -33.96 -17.88
N LYS A 902 -6.53 -32.97 -18.77
CA LYS A 902 -7.71 -32.44 -19.44
C LYS A 902 -8.47 -33.51 -20.23
N GLY A 903 -7.74 -34.46 -20.81
CA GLY A 903 -8.26 -35.45 -21.76
C GLY A 903 -9.22 -34.86 -22.79
N ASP A 904 -10.27 -35.59 -23.09
CA ASP A 904 -11.34 -35.18 -24.00
C ASP A 904 -12.38 -34.24 -23.36
N PHE A 905 -12.14 -33.70 -22.16
CA PHE A 905 -13.11 -32.82 -21.50
C PHE A 905 -13.38 -31.55 -22.31
N GLU A 906 -12.34 -30.93 -22.89
CA GLU A 906 -12.49 -29.76 -23.75
C GLU A 906 -13.34 -30.11 -24.99
N ASN A 907 -13.04 -31.24 -25.65
CA ASN A 907 -13.81 -31.76 -26.79
C ASN A 907 -15.27 -32.07 -26.43
N TYR A 908 -15.52 -32.70 -25.27
CA TYR A 908 -16.85 -33.03 -24.78
C TYR A 908 -17.67 -31.78 -24.44
N VAL A 909 -17.05 -30.76 -23.82
CA VAL A 909 -17.73 -29.49 -23.56
C VAL A 909 -18.02 -28.79 -24.90
N ILE A 910 -17.08 -28.75 -25.84
CA ILE A 910 -17.25 -28.20 -27.20
C ILE A 910 -18.46 -28.84 -27.89
N ASP A 911 -18.56 -30.16 -27.93
CA ASP A 911 -19.74 -30.87 -28.46
C ASP A 911 -21.04 -30.40 -27.78
N LYS A 912 -21.07 -30.38 -26.45
CA LYS A 912 -22.25 -29.99 -25.66
C LYS A 912 -22.60 -28.50 -25.73
N VAL A 913 -21.69 -27.62 -26.16
CA VAL A 913 -21.96 -26.19 -26.41
C VAL A 913 -22.08 -25.81 -27.89
N SER A 914 -21.69 -26.67 -28.85
CA SER A 914 -21.76 -26.43 -30.30
C SER A 914 -23.13 -25.92 -30.80
N HIS A 915 -24.20 -26.32 -30.10
CA HIS A 915 -25.59 -25.97 -30.40
C HIS A 915 -25.98 -24.54 -29.99
N TYR A 916 -25.14 -23.81 -29.23
CA TYR A 916 -25.40 -22.41 -28.87
C TYR A 916 -25.14 -21.51 -30.10
N PRO A 917 -26.03 -20.55 -30.44
CA PRO A 917 -25.89 -19.72 -31.64
C PRO A 917 -24.53 -19.02 -31.77
N LEU A 918 -24.03 -18.44 -30.67
CA LEU A 918 -22.72 -17.77 -30.58
C LEU A 918 -21.52 -18.67 -30.94
N ILE A 919 -21.66 -19.99 -30.75
CA ILE A 919 -20.59 -20.96 -30.99
C ILE A 919 -20.76 -21.58 -32.36
N LYS A 920 -22.01 -21.78 -32.81
CA LYS A 920 -22.31 -22.13 -34.20
C LYS A 920 -21.79 -21.08 -35.19
N GLU A 921 -21.93 -19.79 -34.84
CA GLU A 921 -21.38 -18.64 -35.58
C GLU A 921 -19.85 -18.73 -35.70
N LEU A 922 -19.14 -18.85 -34.56
CA LEU A 922 -17.69 -19.03 -34.53
C LEU A 922 -17.19 -20.29 -35.26
N LEU A 923 -17.91 -21.42 -35.14
CA LEU A 923 -17.56 -22.66 -35.84
C LEU A 923 -17.73 -22.53 -37.37
N THR A 924 -18.67 -21.71 -37.85
CA THR A 924 -18.79 -21.39 -39.28
C THR A 924 -17.66 -20.50 -39.81
N GLU A 925 -16.98 -19.73 -38.94
CA GLU A 925 -15.80 -18.93 -39.29
C GLU A 925 -14.51 -19.79 -39.43
N LYS A 926 -14.58 -21.10 -39.15
CA LYS A 926 -13.47 -22.08 -39.14
C LYS A 926 -12.32 -21.79 -38.17
N GLU A 927 -12.43 -20.80 -37.29
CA GLU A 927 -11.42 -20.55 -36.25
C GLU A 927 -11.39 -21.69 -35.22
N LYS A 928 -10.18 -22.07 -34.77
CA LYS A 928 -10.01 -23.06 -33.71
C LYS A 928 -10.32 -22.43 -32.35
N ILE A 929 -11.60 -22.45 -31.97
CA ILE A 929 -12.07 -21.92 -30.69
C ILE A 929 -11.38 -22.65 -29.52
N ASN A 930 -10.55 -21.93 -28.75
CA ASN A 930 -10.02 -22.43 -27.47
C ASN A 930 -10.76 -21.80 -26.28
N PHE A 931 -10.93 -22.59 -25.22
CA PHE A 931 -11.79 -22.28 -24.08
C PHE A 931 -10.95 -22.30 -22.79
N ASP A 932 -10.86 -21.16 -22.09
CA ASP A 932 -10.13 -21.09 -20.82
C ASP A 932 -10.93 -21.78 -19.71
N PHE A 933 -10.64 -23.05 -19.44
CA PHE A 933 -11.21 -23.83 -18.32
C PHE A 933 -10.35 -23.80 -17.04
N SER A 934 -9.35 -22.91 -16.92
CA SER A 934 -8.42 -22.86 -15.78
C SER A 934 -9.12 -22.88 -14.41
N VAL A 935 -10.19 -22.11 -14.24
CA VAL A 935 -10.97 -22.03 -12.99
C VAL A 935 -11.67 -23.35 -12.66
N THR A 936 -12.07 -24.14 -13.67
CA THR A 936 -12.69 -25.45 -13.48
C THR A 936 -11.64 -26.53 -13.19
N TYR A 937 -10.47 -26.49 -13.83
CA TYR A 937 -9.36 -27.40 -13.48
C TYR A 937 -8.84 -27.15 -12.06
N GLU A 938 -8.72 -25.89 -11.63
CA GLU A 938 -8.34 -25.55 -10.26
C GLU A 938 -9.40 -26.01 -9.24
N ARG A 939 -10.70 -25.96 -9.57
CA ARG A 939 -11.76 -26.53 -8.72
C ARG A 939 -11.68 -28.05 -8.62
N ILE A 940 -11.48 -28.75 -9.74
CA ILE A 940 -11.26 -30.20 -9.79
C ILE A 940 -10.04 -30.59 -8.95
N LYS A 941 -8.93 -29.87 -9.09
CA LYS A 941 -7.70 -30.08 -8.32
C LYS A 941 -7.92 -29.92 -6.81
N ASN A 942 -8.56 -28.84 -6.37
CA ASN A 942 -8.80 -28.62 -4.94
C ASN A 942 -9.76 -29.65 -4.35
N HIS A 943 -10.77 -30.11 -5.11
CA HIS A 943 -11.66 -31.19 -4.68
C HIS A 943 -10.94 -32.55 -4.55
N ILE A 944 -10.03 -32.86 -5.48
CA ILE A 944 -9.15 -34.05 -5.36
C ILE A 944 -8.29 -33.96 -4.09
N LEU A 945 -7.72 -32.78 -3.79
CA LEU A 945 -6.93 -32.58 -2.57
C LEU A 945 -7.76 -32.72 -1.28
N GLU A 946 -9.00 -32.22 -1.29
CA GLU A 946 -9.95 -32.34 -0.18
C GLU A 946 -10.30 -33.81 0.11
N ILE A 947 -10.58 -34.61 -0.93
CA ILE A 947 -10.89 -36.05 -0.80
C ILE A 947 -9.67 -36.85 -0.28
N PHE A 948 -8.46 -36.54 -0.74
CA PHE A 948 -7.26 -37.34 -0.43
C PHE A 948 -6.56 -36.94 0.87
N SER A 949 -6.84 -35.75 1.42
CA SER A 949 -6.25 -35.25 2.67
C SER A 949 -6.46 -36.19 3.88
N PRO A 950 -7.67 -36.73 4.15
CA PRO A 950 -7.87 -37.72 5.22
C PRO A 950 -7.02 -38.99 5.03
N PHE A 951 -6.97 -39.54 3.81
CA PHE A 951 -6.20 -40.75 3.48
C PHE A 951 -4.69 -40.53 3.71
N PHE A 952 -4.13 -39.39 3.28
CA PHE A 952 -2.71 -39.10 3.51
C PHE A 952 -2.35 -38.91 4.98
N LYS A 953 -3.30 -38.41 5.80
CA LYS A 953 -3.13 -38.28 7.24
C LYS A 953 -3.12 -39.64 7.95
N GLU A 954 -4.00 -40.56 7.54
CA GLU A 954 -4.06 -41.92 8.07
C GLU A 954 -2.80 -42.73 7.70
N ILE A 955 -2.42 -42.73 6.42
CA ILE A 955 -1.33 -43.57 5.90
C ILE A 955 0.09 -43.02 6.20
N ALA A 956 0.19 -41.80 6.75
CA ALA A 956 1.48 -41.17 7.07
C ALA A 956 2.31 -41.98 8.06
N GLU A 957 1.71 -42.43 9.16
CA GLU A 957 2.44 -43.19 10.20
C GLU A 957 2.89 -44.56 9.72
N GLU A 958 2.08 -45.23 8.89
CA GLU A 958 2.44 -46.52 8.30
C GLU A 958 3.57 -46.38 7.29
N THR A 959 3.50 -45.37 6.42
CA THR A 959 4.50 -45.15 5.37
C THR A 959 5.84 -44.69 5.93
N GLN A 960 5.85 -43.87 6.99
CA GLN A 960 7.08 -43.49 7.70
C GLN A 960 7.78 -44.70 8.36
N LYS A 961 7.03 -45.73 8.79
CA LYS A 961 7.59 -46.99 9.32
C LYS A 961 8.19 -47.89 8.21
N LYS A 962 7.79 -47.69 6.94
CA LYS A 962 8.25 -48.47 5.77
C LYS A 962 9.40 -47.80 5.02
N VAL A 963 9.37 -46.48 4.80
CA VAL A 963 10.48 -45.73 4.18
C VAL A 963 11.52 -45.40 5.25
N LYS A 964 12.33 -46.39 5.62
CA LYS A 964 13.41 -46.21 6.61
C LYS A 964 14.55 -45.41 6.02
N LEU A 965 14.94 -44.33 6.70
CA LEU A 965 16.20 -43.63 6.46
C LEU A 965 17.36 -44.56 6.87
N LEU A 966 18.34 -44.76 5.98
CA LEU A 966 19.50 -45.62 6.23
C LEU A 966 20.79 -44.80 6.18
N HIS A 967 21.79 -45.24 6.94
CA HIS A 967 23.13 -44.64 6.90
C HIS A 967 23.77 -44.87 5.52
N GLY A 968 24.35 -43.82 4.94
CA GLY A 968 24.99 -43.81 3.63
C GLY A 968 24.05 -43.56 2.45
N MET A 969 22.72 -43.63 2.65
CA MET A 969 21.70 -43.46 1.62
C MET A 969 21.78 -42.08 0.98
N THR A 970 21.87 -42.01 -0.34
CA THR A 970 21.82 -40.76 -1.12
C THR A 970 20.40 -40.19 -1.21
N VAL A 971 20.27 -38.90 -1.54
CA VAL A 971 18.96 -38.29 -1.81
C VAL A 971 18.21 -38.97 -2.97
N ASP A 972 18.94 -39.52 -3.95
CA ASP A 972 18.35 -40.23 -5.08
C ASP A 972 17.88 -41.65 -4.70
N GLU A 973 18.58 -42.35 -3.81
CA GLU A 973 18.09 -43.60 -3.21
C GLU A 973 16.88 -43.38 -2.30
N LEU A 974 16.83 -42.26 -1.55
CA LEU A 974 15.63 -41.85 -0.83
C LEU A 974 14.46 -41.61 -1.79
N ARG A 975 14.70 -40.92 -2.92
CA ARG A 975 13.68 -40.71 -3.98
C ARG A 975 13.19 -42.06 -4.52
N HIS A 976 14.09 -43.01 -4.76
CA HIS A 976 13.74 -44.36 -5.19
C HIS A 976 12.93 -45.11 -4.13
N ALA A 977 13.27 -45.01 -2.84
CA ALA A 977 12.54 -45.66 -1.75
C ALA A 977 11.09 -45.17 -1.62
N TYR A 978 10.81 -43.89 -1.92
CA TYR A 978 9.45 -43.36 -2.03
C TYR A 978 8.71 -43.83 -3.29
N ILE A 979 9.39 -43.93 -4.43
CA ILE A 979 8.81 -44.42 -5.70
C ILE A 979 8.47 -45.93 -5.62
N SER A 980 9.34 -46.72 -5.00
CA SER A 980 9.23 -48.18 -4.92
C SER A 980 8.42 -48.68 -3.71
N ASN A 981 7.71 -47.79 -3.01
CA ASN A 981 6.89 -48.13 -1.84
C ASN A 981 5.56 -48.79 -2.27
N LYS A 982 5.63 -50.06 -2.69
CA LYS A 982 4.46 -50.82 -3.16
C LYS A 982 3.30 -50.81 -2.16
N TYR A 983 3.57 -50.93 -0.85
CA TYR A 983 2.52 -50.90 0.19
C TYR A 983 1.66 -49.63 0.15
N PHE A 984 2.30 -48.46 -0.02
CA PHE A 984 1.58 -47.19 -0.19
C PHE A 984 0.75 -47.20 -1.48
N PHE A 985 1.35 -47.59 -2.61
CA PHE A 985 0.68 -47.54 -3.90
C PHE A 985 -0.47 -48.56 -4.02
N ASP A 986 -0.36 -49.74 -3.41
CA ASP A 986 -1.44 -50.72 -3.34
C ASP A 986 -2.65 -50.16 -2.57
N LYS A 987 -2.44 -49.60 -1.35
CA LYS A 987 -3.50 -48.93 -0.58
C LYS A 987 -4.08 -47.72 -1.32
N LEU A 988 -3.24 -46.92 -1.97
CA LEU A 988 -3.66 -45.75 -2.77
C LEU A 988 -4.55 -46.17 -3.95
N CYS A 989 -4.23 -47.27 -4.64
CA CYS A 989 -5.06 -47.80 -5.73
C CYS A 989 -6.43 -48.26 -5.23
N VAL A 990 -6.51 -48.93 -4.08
CA VAL A 990 -7.79 -49.30 -3.45
C VAL A 990 -8.61 -48.04 -3.13
N PHE A 991 -8.01 -47.04 -2.47
CA PHE A 991 -8.69 -45.78 -2.15
C PHE A 991 -9.14 -45.01 -3.41
N CYS A 992 -8.33 -44.99 -4.48
CA CYS A 992 -8.72 -44.40 -5.75
C CYS A 992 -9.96 -45.07 -6.34
N ASN A 993 -10.05 -46.40 -6.28
CA ASN A 993 -11.21 -47.15 -6.74
C ASN A 993 -12.47 -46.85 -5.90
N GLU A 994 -12.35 -46.84 -4.57
CA GLU A 994 -13.46 -46.44 -3.69
C GLU A 994 -13.97 -45.02 -4.01
N VAL A 995 -13.07 -44.06 -4.21
CA VAL A 995 -13.43 -42.68 -4.56
C VAL A 995 -14.12 -42.63 -5.94
N ILE A 996 -13.61 -43.38 -6.91
CA ILE A 996 -14.22 -43.50 -8.25
C ILE A 996 -15.65 -44.06 -8.16
N ASP A 997 -15.88 -45.09 -7.35
CA ASP A 997 -17.22 -45.69 -7.21
C ASP A 997 -18.16 -44.79 -6.40
N ARG A 998 -17.67 -44.06 -5.39
CA ARG A 998 -18.43 -42.98 -4.71
C ARG A 998 -18.85 -41.87 -5.68
N ILE A 999 -18.01 -41.53 -6.67
CA ILE A 999 -18.29 -40.52 -7.71
C ILE A 999 -19.34 -41.03 -8.71
N LYS A 1000 -19.26 -42.28 -9.17
CA LYS A 1000 -20.29 -42.90 -10.04
C LYS A 1000 -21.65 -42.98 -9.35
N ASN A 1001 -21.68 -43.35 -8.07
CA ASN A 1001 -22.90 -43.73 -7.35
C ASN A 1001 -23.63 -42.56 -6.67
N ARG A 1002 -23.06 -41.35 -6.63
CA ARG A 1002 -23.75 -40.15 -6.12
C ARG A 1002 -24.19 -39.23 -7.25
N SER A 1003 -25.45 -38.80 -7.24
CA SER A 1003 -25.93 -37.64 -7.99
C SER A 1003 -25.49 -36.31 -7.35
N ASP A 1004 -24.19 -36.14 -7.10
CA ASP A 1004 -23.68 -35.06 -6.25
C ASP A 1004 -23.72 -33.69 -6.96
N SER A 1005 -24.54 -32.78 -6.44
CA SER A 1005 -24.68 -31.42 -6.96
C SER A 1005 -23.38 -30.60 -6.92
N THR A 1006 -22.41 -30.98 -6.08
CA THR A 1006 -21.10 -30.33 -6.01
C THR A 1006 -20.31 -30.46 -7.33
N LEU A 1007 -20.41 -31.60 -8.03
CA LEU A 1007 -19.77 -31.80 -9.34
C LEU A 1007 -20.26 -30.78 -10.37
N VAL A 1008 -21.56 -30.45 -10.32
CA VAL A 1008 -22.18 -29.46 -11.21
C VAL A 1008 -21.63 -28.05 -10.93
N ASP A 1009 -21.34 -27.70 -9.68
CA ASP A 1009 -20.81 -26.37 -9.33
C ASP A 1009 -19.27 -26.21 -9.50
N MET A 1010 -18.52 -27.29 -9.79
CA MET A 1010 -17.12 -27.19 -10.26
C MET A 1010 -17.01 -26.49 -11.62
N ILE A 1011 -18.06 -26.52 -12.43
CA ILE A 1011 -18.11 -25.82 -13.72
C ILE A 1011 -18.27 -24.32 -13.50
N GLN A 1012 -17.38 -23.54 -14.11
CA GLN A 1012 -17.48 -22.08 -14.13
C GLN A 1012 -18.71 -21.60 -14.90
N CYS A 1013 -19.45 -20.63 -14.34
CA CYS A 1013 -20.66 -20.08 -14.98
C CYS A 1013 -20.34 -19.20 -16.20
N ARG A 1014 -19.09 -18.76 -16.34
CA ARG A 1014 -18.60 -17.98 -17.49
C ARG A 1014 -17.30 -18.59 -17.97
N VAL A 1015 -17.24 -18.96 -19.25
CA VAL A 1015 -16.06 -19.52 -19.91
C VAL A 1015 -15.51 -18.44 -20.86
N PRO A 1016 -14.29 -17.93 -20.65
CA PRO A 1016 -13.63 -17.08 -21.62
C PRO A 1016 -13.27 -17.87 -22.88
N LEU A 1017 -13.37 -17.22 -24.04
CA LEU A 1017 -12.80 -17.71 -25.29
C LEU A 1017 -11.47 -17.00 -25.56
N GLU A 1018 -10.45 -17.77 -25.91
CA GLU A 1018 -9.12 -17.25 -26.28
C GLU A 1018 -9.12 -16.73 -27.73
N THR A 1019 -9.97 -15.73 -27.98
CA THR A 1019 -10.10 -15.01 -29.26
C THR A 1019 -9.58 -13.58 -29.10
N GLU A 1020 -9.05 -12.96 -30.16
CA GLU A 1020 -8.40 -11.62 -30.08
C GLU A 1020 -9.30 -10.56 -29.41
N VAL A 1021 -10.60 -10.63 -29.67
CA VAL A 1021 -11.63 -9.93 -28.91
C VAL A 1021 -12.16 -10.91 -27.86
N SER A 1022 -12.00 -10.61 -26.57
CA SER A 1022 -12.36 -11.52 -25.47
C SER A 1022 -13.87 -11.79 -25.37
N LYS A 1023 -14.38 -12.71 -26.19
CA LYS A 1023 -15.74 -13.27 -26.15
C LYS A 1023 -15.87 -14.16 -24.90
N VAL A 1024 -17.06 -14.20 -24.28
CA VAL A 1024 -17.31 -14.98 -23.04
C VAL A 1024 -18.65 -15.69 -23.14
N ILE A 1025 -18.65 -17.00 -22.98
CA ILE A 1025 -19.86 -17.84 -22.97
C ILE A 1025 -20.41 -17.90 -21.55
N TRP A 1026 -21.73 -17.76 -21.40
CA TRP A 1026 -22.42 -17.95 -20.12
C TRP A 1026 -23.08 -19.34 -20.08
N ILE A 1027 -22.68 -20.16 -19.11
CA ILE A 1027 -23.33 -21.45 -18.82
C ILE A 1027 -24.27 -21.25 -17.63
N GLU A 1028 -25.58 -21.27 -17.91
CA GLU A 1028 -26.63 -21.16 -16.89
C GLU A 1028 -26.61 -22.35 -15.92
N LYS A 1029 -26.98 -22.14 -14.65
CA LYS A 1029 -26.92 -23.20 -13.62
C LYS A 1029 -27.76 -24.44 -13.97
N SER A 1030 -28.94 -24.24 -14.56
CA SER A 1030 -29.79 -25.31 -15.10
C SER A 1030 -29.13 -26.10 -16.24
N LYS A 1031 -28.31 -25.44 -17.07
CA LYS A 1031 -27.61 -26.05 -18.21
C LYS A 1031 -26.30 -26.72 -17.80
N LYS A 1032 -25.68 -26.35 -16.67
CA LYS A 1032 -24.49 -27.02 -16.11
C LYS A 1032 -24.68 -28.54 -15.91
N ILE A 1033 -25.90 -28.97 -15.57
CA ILE A 1033 -26.25 -30.39 -15.35
C ILE A 1033 -25.90 -31.25 -16.58
N ARG A 1034 -25.99 -30.70 -17.80
CA ARG A 1034 -25.67 -31.40 -19.05
C ARG A 1034 -24.20 -31.80 -19.20
N PHE A 1035 -23.32 -31.27 -18.36
CA PHE A 1035 -21.88 -31.53 -18.36
C PHE A 1035 -21.44 -32.38 -17.16
N TYR A 1036 -22.38 -32.83 -16.32
CA TYR A 1036 -22.13 -33.69 -15.16
C TYR A 1036 -21.24 -34.88 -15.53
N ASN A 1037 -21.64 -35.65 -16.55
CA ASN A 1037 -20.91 -36.82 -17.05
C ASN A 1037 -19.51 -36.45 -17.62
N GLY A 1038 -19.27 -35.18 -17.95
CA GLY A 1038 -17.96 -34.68 -18.34
C GLY A 1038 -17.05 -34.47 -17.14
N ILE A 1039 -17.56 -33.82 -16.08
CA ILE A 1039 -16.86 -33.62 -14.80
C ILE A 1039 -16.58 -34.95 -14.11
N GLU A 1040 -17.56 -35.85 -14.10
CA GLU A 1040 -17.43 -37.23 -13.62
C GLU A 1040 -16.28 -37.96 -14.34
N LYS A 1041 -16.26 -37.93 -15.69
CA LYS A 1041 -15.20 -38.57 -16.49
C LYS A 1041 -13.81 -37.98 -16.26
N ILE A 1042 -13.64 -36.65 -16.20
CA ILE A 1042 -12.33 -36.05 -15.95
C ILE A 1042 -11.85 -36.31 -14.51
N LEU A 1043 -12.75 -36.32 -13.51
CA LEU A 1043 -12.43 -36.74 -12.15
C LEU A 1043 -11.97 -38.19 -12.11
N ILE A 1044 -12.76 -39.12 -12.65
CA ILE A 1044 -12.41 -40.56 -12.69
C ILE A 1044 -11.08 -40.78 -13.43
N LYS A 1045 -10.84 -40.09 -14.56
CA LYS A 1045 -9.57 -40.16 -15.31
C LYS A 1045 -8.39 -39.66 -14.47
N ASN A 1046 -8.52 -38.53 -13.78
CA ASN A 1046 -7.43 -37.98 -12.98
C ASN A 1046 -7.16 -38.83 -11.73
N ILE A 1047 -8.23 -39.25 -11.03
CA ILE A 1047 -8.14 -40.03 -9.79
C ILE A 1047 -7.52 -41.41 -10.04
N SER A 1048 -7.94 -42.12 -11.09
CA SER A 1048 -7.29 -43.39 -11.50
C SER A 1048 -5.82 -43.21 -11.91
N ASN A 1049 -5.39 -42.01 -12.28
CA ASN A 1049 -4.00 -41.70 -12.62
C ASN A 1049 -3.16 -41.20 -11.43
N ILE A 1050 -3.74 -40.91 -10.26
CA ILE A 1050 -3.02 -40.37 -9.08
C ILE A 1050 -1.77 -41.20 -8.71
N PRO A 1051 -1.80 -42.56 -8.66
CA PRO A 1051 -0.60 -43.37 -8.40
C PRO A 1051 0.56 -43.09 -9.38
N ARG A 1052 0.25 -42.99 -10.67
CA ARG A 1052 1.22 -42.71 -11.75
C ARG A 1052 1.71 -41.26 -11.71
N ILE A 1053 0.81 -40.32 -11.39
CA ILE A 1053 1.13 -38.89 -11.26
C ILE A 1053 2.05 -38.66 -10.07
N ILE A 1054 1.71 -39.16 -8.87
CA ILE A 1054 2.56 -39.04 -7.68
C ILE A 1054 3.95 -39.63 -7.94
N THR A 1055 4.03 -40.82 -8.55
CA THR A 1055 5.30 -41.42 -8.97
C THR A 1055 6.13 -40.49 -9.86
N ASN A 1056 5.51 -39.84 -10.85
CA ASN A 1056 6.21 -38.94 -11.77
C ASN A 1056 6.56 -37.59 -11.14
N VAL A 1057 5.74 -37.06 -10.22
CA VAL A 1057 6.07 -35.85 -9.46
C VAL A 1057 7.26 -36.12 -8.54
N ILE A 1058 7.33 -37.26 -7.85
CA ILE A 1058 8.48 -37.61 -6.99
C ILE A 1058 9.77 -37.75 -7.81
N LYS A 1059 9.71 -38.29 -9.03
CA LYS A 1059 10.84 -38.30 -9.99
C LYS A 1059 11.37 -36.88 -10.31
N LEU A 1060 10.49 -35.88 -10.30
CA LEU A 1060 10.80 -34.49 -10.66
C LEU A 1060 10.96 -33.55 -9.45
N LEU A 1061 10.72 -34.02 -8.22
CA LEU A 1061 10.87 -33.20 -7.00
C LEU A 1061 12.33 -32.78 -6.82
N PRO A 1062 12.63 -31.47 -6.69
CA PRO A 1062 13.97 -31.00 -6.35
C PRO A 1062 14.46 -31.60 -5.03
N ASN A 1063 15.75 -31.91 -4.92
CA ASN A 1063 16.35 -32.55 -3.75
C ASN A 1063 15.97 -31.85 -2.43
N THR A 1064 15.95 -30.51 -2.40
CA THR A 1064 15.51 -29.73 -1.22
C THR A 1064 14.07 -30.00 -0.81
N LYS A 1065 13.13 -30.15 -1.76
CA LYS A 1065 11.71 -30.41 -1.52
C LYS A 1065 11.44 -31.87 -1.14
N LEU A 1066 12.24 -32.80 -1.64
CA LEU A 1066 12.23 -34.19 -1.17
C LEU A 1066 12.75 -34.27 0.27
N LEU A 1067 13.88 -33.61 0.56
CA LEU A 1067 14.47 -33.57 1.90
C LEU A 1067 13.55 -32.92 2.93
N GLU A 1068 12.84 -31.83 2.61
CA GLU A 1068 11.88 -31.17 3.51
C GLU A 1068 10.81 -32.11 4.11
N GLY A 1069 10.43 -33.19 3.42
CA GLY A 1069 9.47 -34.17 3.96
C GLY A 1069 10.06 -35.05 5.07
N CYS A 1070 11.34 -35.39 4.98
CA CYS A 1070 12.03 -36.29 5.92
C CYS A 1070 12.92 -35.57 6.95
N PHE A 1071 13.40 -34.36 6.62
CA PHE A 1071 14.37 -33.58 7.39
C PHE A 1071 13.98 -32.10 7.41
N SER A 1072 14.18 -31.43 8.55
CA SER A 1072 14.06 -29.97 8.66
C SER A 1072 15.44 -29.34 8.71
N HIS A 1073 15.55 -28.11 8.19
CA HIS A 1073 16.77 -27.32 8.34
C HIS A 1073 16.92 -26.86 9.80
N PHE A 1074 17.93 -27.40 10.49
CA PHE A 1074 18.26 -27.10 11.87
C PHE A 1074 19.71 -26.61 11.94
N CYS A 1075 19.88 -25.29 12.05
CA CYS A 1075 21.15 -24.66 12.40
C CYS A 1075 22.34 -25.09 11.53
N ASP A 1076 22.22 -24.82 10.22
CA ASP A 1076 23.23 -25.02 9.17
C ASP A 1076 23.42 -26.49 8.74
N MET A 1077 22.47 -27.36 9.09
CA MET A 1077 22.38 -28.75 8.63
C MET A 1077 20.91 -29.19 8.49
N TYR A 1078 20.64 -30.20 7.65
CA TYR A 1078 19.36 -30.91 7.67
C TYR A 1078 19.41 -31.99 8.74
N VAL A 1079 18.42 -32.02 9.63
CA VAL A 1079 18.26 -33.02 10.71
C VAL A 1079 16.89 -33.67 10.57
N ASP A 1080 16.80 -34.97 10.82
CA ASP A 1080 15.58 -35.73 10.57
C ASP A 1080 14.37 -35.25 11.39
N ASN A 1081 13.19 -35.32 10.76
CA ASN A 1081 11.95 -34.82 11.35
C ASN A 1081 11.52 -35.65 12.57
N ALA A 1082 11.92 -36.93 12.70
CA ALA A 1082 11.55 -37.73 13.86
C ALA A 1082 12.31 -37.31 15.13
N SER A 1083 13.63 -37.12 15.04
CA SER A 1083 14.48 -36.59 16.12
C SER A 1083 14.04 -35.19 16.56
N LEU A 1084 13.64 -34.34 15.62
CA LEU A 1084 13.13 -33.00 15.92
C LEU A 1084 11.71 -33.01 16.50
N LEU A 1085 10.83 -33.93 16.09
CA LEU A 1085 9.52 -34.13 16.73
C LEU A 1085 9.64 -34.71 18.15
N LYS A 1086 10.55 -35.67 18.38
CA LYS A 1086 10.90 -36.13 19.75
C LYS A 1086 11.43 -34.98 20.59
N SER A 1087 12.25 -34.09 20.00
CA SER A 1087 12.69 -32.85 20.66
C SER A 1087 11.50 -31.97 21.05
N LYS A 1088 10.54 -31.75 20.14
CA LYS A 1088 9.33 -30.95 20.41
C LYS A 1088 8.53 -31.48 21.60
N LEU A 1089 8.27 -32.79 21.66
CA LEU A 1089 7.52 -33.40 22.78
C LEU A 1089 8.18 -33.14 24.14
N VAL A 1090 9.52 -33.06 24.19
CA VAL A 1090 10.26 -32.72 25.41
C VAL A 1090 10.26 -31.20 25.67
N PHE A 1091 10.28 -30.36 24.64
CA PHE A 1091 10.08 -28.90 24.78
C PHE A 1091 8.70 -28.59 25.37
N ASP A 1092 7.65 -29.23 24.88
CA ASP A 1092 6.27 -29.01 25.33
C ASP A 1092 6.10 -29.49 26.78
N TYR A 1093 6.66 -30.66 27.12
CA TYR A 1093 6.71 -31.16 28.51
C TYR A 1093 7.45 -30.21 29.47
N ILE A 1094 8.62 -29.68 29.07
CA ILE A 1094 9.43 -28.80 29.92
C ILE A 1094 8.80 -27.41 30.05
N GLN A 1095 8.22 -26.85 28.98
CA GLN A 1095 7.47 -25.59 29.06
C GLN A 1095 6.24 -25.70 29.95
N LYS A 1096 5.49 -26.82 29.85
CA LYS A 1096 4.39 -27.10 30.80
C LYS A 1096 4.93 -27.18 32.23
N LYS A 1097 5.97 -27.99 32.49
CA LYS A 1097 6.56 -28.15 33.83
C LYS A 1097 7.09 -26.85 34.44
N VAL A 1098 7.58 -25.90 33.64
CA VAL A 1098 8.02 -24.58 34.10
C VAL A 1098 6.84 -23.60 34.31
N SER A 1099 5.70 -23.83 33.63
CA SER A 1099 4.44 -23.10 33.88
C SER A 1099 3.73 -23.61 35.14
N ASP A 1100 3.82 -24.91 35.40
CA ASP A 1100 3.25 -25.61 36.55
C ASP A 1100 4.15 -25.52 37.81
N ASP A 1101 5.37 -24.96 37.70
CA ASP A 1101 6.30 -24.85 38.83
C ASP A 1101 5.79 -23.89 39.91
N HIS A 1102 5.66 -24.39 41.13
CA HIS A 1102 5.02 -23.68 42.24
C HIS A 1102 5.74 -22.37 42.65
N LEU A 1103 7.08 -22.30 42.59
CA LEU A 1103 7.82 -21.09 42.96
C LEU A 1103 7.69 -20.03 41.87
N LEU A 1104 7.88 -20.43 40.60
CA LEU A 1104 7.72 -19.56 39.45
C LEU A 1104 6.28 -19.06 39.29
N ASN A 1105 5.27 -19.92 39.48
CA ASN A 1105 3.86 -19.56 39.38
C ASN A 1105 3.45 -18.57 40.49
N ARG A 1106 3.87 -18.81 41.74
CA ARG A 1106 3.69 -17.86 42.86
C ARG A 1106 4.31 -16.50 42.55
N LEU A 1107 5.49 -16.46 41.94
CA LEU A 1107 6.15 -15.21 41.55
C LEU A 1107 5.46 -14.46 40.41
N VAL A 1108 4.61 -15.10 39.59
CA VAL A 1108 3.94 -14.42 38.47
C VAL A 1108 3.11 -13.23 38.97
N ASP A 1109 2.44 -13.36 40.12
CA ASP A 1109 1.58 -12.29 40.67
C ASP A 1109 2.40 -11.15 41.27
N THR A 1110 3.49 -11.48 41.98
CA THR A 1110 4.46 -10.49 42.46
C THR A 1110 5.06 -9.72 41.28
N ILE A 1111 5.62 -10.43 40.30
CA ILE A 1111 6.20 -9.88 39.06
C ILE A 1111 5.18 -9.02 38.31
N SER A 1112 3.93 -9.47 38.19
CA SER A 1112 2.87 -8.73 37.48
C SER A 1112 2.46 -7.44 38.20
N THR A 1113 2.48 -7.43 39.53
CA THR A 1113 2.21 -6.24 40.33
C THR A 1113 3.39 -5.27 40.24
N ASP A 1114 4.61 -5.79 40.34
CA ASP A 1114 5.86 -5.04 40.25
C ASP A 1114 6.04 -4.40 38.86
N MET A 1115 5.55 -5.05 37.80
CA MET A 1115 5.43 -4.47 36.45
C MET A 1115 4.56 -3.22 36.41
N ILE A 1116 3.43 -3.16 37.11
CA ILE A 1116 2.58 -1.95 37.16
C ILE A 1116 3.41 -0.78 37.72
N ASN A 1117 4.10 -1.01 38.84
CA ASN A 1117 4.86 0.03 39.56
C ASN A 1117 6.17 0.45 38.86
N LYS A 1118 6.77 -0.41 38.02
CA LYS A 1118 8.11 -0.21 37.44
C LYS A 1118 8.13 0.08 35.93
N ILE A 1119 7.10 -0.29 35.17
CA ILE A 1119 7.02 0.01 33.73
C ILE A 1119 6.80 1.51 33.50
N GLU A 1120 6.02 2.22 34.34
CA GLU A 1120 5.87 3.68 34.26
C GLU A 1120 7.20 4.44 34.43
N LYS A 1121 8.22 3.78 34.99
CA LYS A 1121 9.59 4.29 35.17
C LYS A 1121 10.55 3.83 34.04
N GLY A 1122 10.02 3.37 32.90
CA GLY A 1122 10.80 3.00 31.71
C GLY A 1122 11.59 1.69 31.80
N ASN A 1123 11.27 0.81 32.77
CA ASN A 1123 12.01 -0.44 32.94
C ASN A 1123 11.59 -1.53 31.95
N ILE A 1124 12.56 -2.01 31.16
CA ILE A 1124 12.39 -3.13 30.21
C ILE A 1124 11.83 -4.37 30.93
N THR A 1125 10.75 -4.95 30.41
CA THR A 1125 10.00 -6.05 31.05
C THR A 1125 10.89 -7.23 31.49
N SER A 1126 11.88 -7.59 30.68
CA SER A 1126 12.80 -8.70 30.98
C SER A 1126 13.78 -8.40 32.12
N LYS A 1127 14.09 -7.12 32.39
CA LYS A 1127 14.84 -6.73 33.59
C LYS A 1127 13.99 -6.92 34.84
N ILE A 1128 12.70 -6.51 34.81
CA ILE A 1128 11.77 -6.67 35.94
C ILE A 1128 11.56 -8.16 36.27
N ILE A 1129 11.31 -9.00 35.26
CA ILE A 1129 11.17 -10.46 35.49
C ILE A 1129 12.46 -11.01 36.09
N ASN A 1130 13.62 -10.74 35.49
CA ASN A 1130 14.88 -11.30 35.95
C ASN A 1130 15.49 -10.61 37.20
N SER A 1131 14.89 -9.54 37.73
CA SER A 1131 15.31 -8.98 39.03
C SER A 1131 14.62 -9.67 40.21
N HIS A 1132 13.68 -10.58 39.96
CA HIS A 1132 13.08 -11.40 41.02
C HIS A 1132 13.96 -12.62 41.31
N MET A 1133 14.08 -12.94 42.59
CA MET A 1133 14.86 -14.06 43.11
C MET A 1133 13.91 -15.20 43.45
N VAL A 1134 14.24 -16.44 43.04
CA VAL A 1134 13.34 -17.60 43.20
C VAL A 1134 13.76 -18.48 44.39
N TYR A 1135 15.03 -18.85 44.41
CA TYR A 1135 15.61 -19.81 45.36
C TYR A 1135 17.14 -19.67 45.30
N GLU A 1136 17.89 -19.89 46.40
CA GLU A 1136 19.37 -19.88 46.42
C GLU A 1136 20.04 -18.65 45.75
N ASN A 1137 19.46 -17.45 45.87
CA ASN A 1137 19.91 -16.25 45.14
C ASN A 1137 19.99 -16.42 43.59
N LEU A 1138 19.21 -17.35 43.03
CA LEU A 1138 19.01 -17.47 41.59
C LEU A 1138 17.92 -16.51 41.12
N SER A 1139 18.29 -15.65 40.17
CA SER A 1139 17.34 -14.82 39.42
C SER A 1139 16.36 -15.70 38.61
N THR A 1140 15.17 -15.18 38.28
CA THR A 1140 14.13 -15.95 37.56
C THR A 1140 14.63 -16.65 36.29
N TYR A 1141 15.46 -16.01 35.45
CA TYR A 1141 16.00 -16.69 34.26
C TYR A 1141 17.11 -17.68 34.59
N ASN A 1142 17.85 -17.50 35.70
CA ASN A 1142 18.84 -18.48 36.17
C ASN A 1142 18.17 -19.70 36.80
N TYR A 1143 17.04 -19.53 37.49
CA TYR A 1143 16.22 -20.64 37.97
C TYR A 1143 15.58 -21.43 36.83
N ILE A 1144 15.01 -20.75 35.81
CA ILE A 1144 14.53 -21.43 34.58
C ILE A 1144 15.68 -22.17 33.88
N ARG A 1145 16.88 -21.61 33.83
CA ARG A 1145 18.08 -22.32 33.32
C ARG A 1145 18.46 -23.53 34.18
N LYS A 1146 18.32 -23.48 35.51
CA LYS A 1146 18.54 -24.62 36.41
C LYS A 1146 17.52 -25.73 36.10
N LEU A 1147 16.23 -25.44 36.11
CA LEU A 1147 15.16 -26.39 35.77
C LEU A 1147 15.36 -27.03 34.38
N VAL A 1148 15.65 -26.24 33.35
CA VAL A 1148 15.89 -26.77 32.00
C VAL A 1148 17.14 -27.65 31.95
N ARG A 1149 18.24 -27.28 32.62
CA ARG A 1149 19.46 -28.11 32.69
C ARG A 1149 19.21 -29.43 33.41
N GLU A 1150 18.50 -29.42 34.54
CA GLU A 1150 18.19 -30.63 35.32
C GLU A 1150 17.31 -31.64 34.57
N LYS A 1151 16.47 -31.20 33.63
CA LYS A 1151 15.60 -32.10 32.84
C LYS A 1151 16.12 -32.35 31.42
N LEU A 1152 17.31 -31.82 31.08
CA LEU A 1152 17.99 -32.08 29.81
C LEU A 1152 18.56 -33.51 29.66
N PRO A 1153 19.00 -34.25 30.71
CA PRO A 1153 19.40 -35.65 30.55
C PRO A 1153 18.27 -36.48 29.90
N ALA A 1154 17.05 -36.33 30.39
CA ALA A 1154 15.85 -36.96 29.83
C ALA A 1154 15.49 -36.52 28.38
N LEU A 1155 16.12 -35.47 27.83
CA LEU A 1155 16.08 -35.16 26.39
C LEU A 1155 17.03 -36.08 25.61
N LYS A 1156 18.25 -36.31 26.11
CA LYS A 1156 19.21 -37.25 25.51
C LYS A 1156 18.66 -38.67 25.54
N ASP A 1157 18.08 -39.09 26.65
CA ASP A 1157 17.55 -40.46 26.83
C ASP A 1157 16.34 -40.73 25.89
N LYS A 1158 15.50 -39.71 25.65
CA LYS A 1158 14.34 -39.80 24.73
C LYS A 1158 14.71 -39.63 23.25
N ILE A 1159 15.91 -39.10 22.95
CA ILE A 1159 16.49 -39.03 21.60
C ILE A 1159 17.73 -39.95 21.57
N SER A 1160 17.50 -41.17 22.06
CA SER A 1160 18.48 -42.26 22.13
C SER A 1160 18.77 -42.84 20.74
N ASP A 1161 17.77 -42.88 19.86
CA ASP A 1161 17.88 -43.23 18.43
C ASP A 1161 19.04 -42.48 17.72
N PRO A 1162 19.62 -43.07 16.66
CA PRO A 1162 20.55 -42.37 15.79
C PRO A 1162 19.88 -41.16 15.12
N ILE A 1163 20.37 -39.96 15.41
CA ILE A 1163 19.94 -38.74 14.71
C ILE A 1163 20.50 -38.79 13.29
N MET A 1164 19.63 -38.72 12.28
CA MET A 1164 20.03 -38.72 10.88
C MET A 1164 20.19 -37.28 10.38
N ILE A 1165 21.25 -37.03 9.63
CA ILE A 1165 21.60 -35.73 9.05
C ILE A 1165 21.89 -35.85 7.56
N VAL A 1166 21.80 -34.75 6.80
CA VAL A 1166 22.25 -34.73 5.40
C VAL A 1166 23.55 -33.95 5.27
N ARG A 1167 24.57 -34.59 4.68
CA ARG A 1167 25.88 -34.02 4.35
C ARG A 1167 26.27 -34.50 2.96
N ASN A 1168 26.67 -33.57 2.07
CA ASN A 1168 27.13 -33.88 0.70
C ASN A 1168 26.16 -34.82 -0.09
N ASP A 1169 24.85 -34.51 -0.07
CA ASP A 1169 23.76 -35.31 -0.66
C ASP A 1169 23.67 -36.78 -0.19
N LYS A 1170 24.27 -37.11 0.97
CA LYS A 1170 24.13 -38.38 1.69
C LYS A 1170 23.49 -38.20 3.06
N ILE A 1171 22.72 -39.20 3.46
CA ILE A 1171 22.10 -39.35 4.78
C ILE A 1171 23.11 -40.06 5.68
N GLU A 1172 23.64 -39.34 6.66
CA GLU A 1172 24.63 -39.84 7.61
C GLU A 1172 24.02 -39.93 9.01
N ILE A 1173 24.55 -40.81 9.86
CA ILE A 1173 24.26 -40.78 11.30
C ILE A 1173 25.12 -39.66 11.86
N ALA A 1174 24.55 -38.78 12.67
CA ALA A 1174 25.31 -37.71 13.32
C ALA A 1174 26.42 -38.31 14.20
N ASP A 1175 27.68 -38.06 13.84
CA ASP A 1175 28.85 -38.33 14.68
C ASP A 1175 28.68 -37.68 16.07
N GLN A 1176 29.30 -38.24 17.12
CA GLN A 1176 29.01 -37.82 18.50
C GLN A 1176 29.25 -36.31 18.72
N LYS A 1177 30.24 -35.71 18.05
CA LYS A 1177 30.53 -34.26 18.08
C LYS A 1177 29.40 -33.45 17.44
N THR A 1178 28.87 -33.90 16.31
CA THR A 1178 27.70 -33.32 15.64
C THR A 1178 26.42 -33.52 16.46
N ARG A 1179 26.23 -34.70 17.08
CA ARG A 1179 25.10 -35.01 17.97
C ARG A 1179 25.09 -34.10 19.21
N ASP A 1180 26.23 -33.91 19.87
CA ASP A 1180 26.34 -32.96 20.99
C ASP A 1180 26.17 -31.51 20.53
N THR A 1181 26.67 -31.15 19.34
CA THR A 1181 26.40 -29.82 18.74
C THR A 1181 24.90 -29.60 18.51
N ILE A 1182 24.16 -30.62 18.06
CA ILE A 1182 22.69 -30.56 17.93
C ILE A 1182 22.04 -30.39 19.31
N PHE A 1183 22.44 -31.18 20.31
CA PHE A 1183 21.89 -31.09 21.67
C PHE A 1183 22.16 -29.75 22.35
N ASP A 1184 23.36 -29.15 22.22
CA ASP A 1184 23.65 -27.84 22.82
C ASP A 1184 22.92 -26.68 22.12
N LYS A 1185 22.72 -26.78 20.80
CA LYS A 1185 21.83 -25.85 20.07
C LYS A 1185 20.38 -26.02 20.53
N LEU A 1186 19.84 -27.25 20.62
CA LEU A 1186 18.49 -27.54 21.13
C LEU A 1186 18.29 -27.01 22.56
N LYS A 1187 19.21 -27.31 23.47
CA LYS A 1187 19.27 -26.80 24.85
C LYS A 1187 19.19 -25.27 24.92
N SER A 1188 19.92 -24.57 24.04
CA SER A 1188 19.87 -23.11 23.95
C SER A 1188 18.51 -22.59 23.46
N TYR A 1189 17.92 -23.23 22.44
CA TYR A 1189 16.55 -22.91 21.98
C TYR A 1189 15.50 -23.21 23.05
N LEU A 1190 15.64 -24.28 23.81
CA LEU A 1190 14.74 -24.65 24.91
C LEU A 1190 14.77 -23.59 26.01
N ILE A 1191 15.96 -23.15 26.41
CA ILE A 1191 16.15 -22.05 27.36
C ILE A 1191 15.53 -20.75 26.83
N GLU A 1192 15.78 -20.35 25.57
CA GLU A 1192 15.19 -19.12 25.00
C GLU A 1192 13.65 -19.21 24.96
N THR A 1193 13.11 -20.31 24.45
CA THR A 1193 11.66 -20.51 24.26
C THR A 1193 10.93 -20.58 25.59
N THR A 1194 11.50 -21.27 26.58
CA THR A 1194 10.91 -21.40 27.92
C THR A 1194 10.91 -20.07 28.67
N ILE A 1195 12.02 -19.30 28.60
CA ILE A 1195 12.10 -17.93 29.15
C ILE A 1195 11.09 -17.00 28.47
N LYS A 1196 10.90 -17.12 27.15
CA LYS A 1196 9.89 -16.36 26.41
C LYS A 1196 8.47 -16.73 26.87
N SER A 1197 8.14 -18.02 26.94
CA SER A 1197 6.83 -18.52 27.36
C SER A 1197 6.46 -18.01 28.75
N TYR A 1198 7.39 -18.06 29.71
CA TYR A 1198 7.19 -17.49 31.05
C TYR A 1198 7.05 -15.95 31.03
N ARG A 1199 7.84 -15.20 30.22
CA ARG A 1199 7.64 -13.74 30.02
C ARG A 1199 6.24 -13.44 29.51
N ASP A 1200 5.76 -14.18 28.51
CA ASP A 1200 4.46 -13.97 27.88
C ASP A 1200 3.31 -14.29 28.86
N LEU A 1201 3.50 -15.29 29.74
CA LEU A 1201 2.59 -15.61 30.85
C LEU A 1201 2.53 -14.50 31.91
N CYS A 1202 3.68 -13.93 32.33
CA CYS A 1202 3.70 -12.74 33.19
C CYS A 1202 3.00 -11.54 32.54
N ILE A 1203 3.26 -11.27 31.26
CA ILE A 1203 2.61 -10.16 30.53
C ILE A 1203 1.10 -10.36 30.45
N LYS A 1204 0.62 -11.61 30.25
CA LYS A 1204 -0.81 -11.94 30.24
C LYS A 1204 -1.48 -11.65 31.59
N LYS A 1205 -0.84 -12.03 32.72
CA LYS A 1205 -1.38 -11.78 34.07
C LYS A 1205 -1.30 -10.29 34.45
N TYR A 1206 -0.20 -9.60 34.13
CA TYR A 1206 -0.08 -8.13 34.22
C TYR A 1206 -1.20 -7.39 33.47
N ARG A 1207 -1.50 -7.76 32.22
CA ARG A 1207 -2.58 -7.14 31.43
C ARG A 1207 -3.95 -7.29 32.13
N LEU A 1208 -4.19 -8.44 32.77
CA LEU A 1208 -5.43 -8.74 33.51
C LEU A 1208 -5.53 -7.98 34.85
N TYR A 1209 -4.42 -7.74 35.54
CA TYR A 1209 -4.40 -6.86 36.72
C TYR A 1209 -4.59 -5.38 36.34
N ASN A 1210 -3.92 -4.93 35.27
CA ASN A 1210 -4.01 -3.55 34.79
C ASN A 1210 -5.44 -3.20 34.31
N SER A 1211 -6.14 -4.11 33.64
CA SER A 1211 -7.56 -3.91 33.31
C SER A 1211 -8.47 -3.86 34.53
N LYS A 1212 -8.27 -4.74 35.53
CA LYS A 1212 -9.00 -4.71 36.82
C LYS A 1212 -8.75 -3.45 37.65
N MET A 1213 -7.53 -2.90 37.62
CA MET A 1213 -7.24 -1.61 38.25
C MET A 1213 -7.91 -0.45 37.52
N LYS A 1214 -7.91 -0.46 36.17
CA LYS A 1214 -8.57 0.58 35.37
C LYS A 1214 -10.10 0.56 35.52
N SER A 1215 -10.75 -0.61 35.59
CA SER A 1215 -12.18 -0.67 35.86
C SER A 1215 -12.52 -0.21 37.29
N LYS A 1216 -11.71 -0.58 38.30
CA LYS A 1216 -11.87 -0.04 39.66
C LYS A 1216 -11.67 1.47 39.72
N LYS A 1217 -10.67 2.01 39.02
CA LYS A 1217 -10.43 3.46 38.95
C LYS A 1217 -11.58 4.19 38.24
N LEU A 1218 -12.08 3.67 37.12
CA LEU A 1218 -13.27 4.22 36.46
C LEU A 1218 -14.52 4.19 37.34
N ILE A 1219 -14.69 3.19 38.22
CA ILE A 1219 -15.77 3.21 39.22
C ILE A 1219 -15.53 4.32 40.24
N TRP A 1220 -14.30 4.46 40.76
CA TRP A 1220 -13.90 5.52 41.71
C TRP A 1220 -13.85 6.95 41.13
N GLU A 1221 -13.90 7.10 39.79
CA GLU A 1221 -14.02 8.39 39.09
C GLU A 1221 -15.48 8.69 38.66
N ASN A 1222 -16.43 7.81 39.01
CA ASN A 1222 -17.88 8.01 38.84
C ASN A 1222 -18.66 8.01 40.18
N TYR A 1223 -17.93 8.05 41.30
CA TYR A 1223 -18.43 8.23 42.68
C TYR A 1223 -17.85 9.52 43.27
#